data_AF-A0A024U914-F1
#
_entry.id   AF-A0A024U914-F1
#
_cell.length_a   1.000
_cell.length_b   1.000
_cell.length_c   1.000
_cell.angle_alpha   90.00
_cell.angle_beta   90.00
_cell.angle_gamma   90.00
#
_symmetry.space_group_name_H-M   'P 1'
#
loop_
_entity.id
_entity.type
_entity.pdbx_description
1 polymer ?
#
loop_
_entity_poly.entity_id
_entity_poly.type
_entity_poly.pdbx_seq_one_letter_code
_entity_poly.pdbx_strand_id
1 'polypeptide(L)'
;MAKPSADCLDDGQNSSLEPLLSPHREINDKVDAAGNSPRRLRRWTWKHTAVLGIGGIATALVVLAFSIRPLALRAIDTTKMDIQRMQLQFPRNDSVQLTTQLAITSDSPFGVTMHPAQLAIQFENATVGIFYTPAMDISKGTNVHTIANATLTVTNFQAWTKFAGAMVHSTNMTWTLSGEIDISLHLLSIPISNLPFTKTMGLGGMDGLRSLTVSKMDLSKSTETQVLAAIDTCLHNPSAVALTPVGSLCFDVFYRHPITNVSTFVGILTSINSSLPVSSTDASDAKCTAYGATGMNSMTLSGHIVSSDPEATSALISQYLSGNATHVQVGGCSPSASSISLYNAALRSLRLNSTLPPNPLPLIQDLAFASMDVVPQTDTIVGMHTVVKATTHSPLGNHSPLTLSSMTMAVELLSGDEERLGTFVTHRVDVTGNVSGTTNLTLACNASLHLFENGMPFGRFVRSLVQLRQTPIWVRGSFNVIATGALGTLRLTNVPVHVLSLVGGMAGLSNVSIVNFSLPGPHSSEGQQVTAVSDIWNPSAIAMDVGDVQLRLAVSTKSVLGFVATHMTLEPQSTSRVHLDGHLNPAVDDHGDLHPDVNAFFSRYISNEPSLLEIAITSINTTIPWVQQSLARTQVQTVFPGVAVDLISHLAMPEMHIHFNATAMIMHARMQARVALPSALAHLPINITHLELSSQLVSNHNVLSHVVIPFQAVEYSPTGFGTGSVAFESDISLHAIDVYDIAFTCGYVLQFGHGLPMVTP
;
A
#
# COMPACT_ATOMS: atom_id res chain seq x y z
N MET A 1 -21.94 -27.23 -37.89
CA MET A 1 -21.47 -28.35 -38.74
C MET A 1 -21.59 -29.65 -37.94
N ALA A 2 -21.88 -30.76 -38.63
CA ALA A 2 -21.66 -32.17 -38.26
C ALA A 2 -21.59 -32.62 -36.76
N LYS A 3 -22.68 -33.28 -36.31
CA LYS A 3 -22.65 -34.61 -35.62
C LYS A 3 -22.33 -35.72 -36.69
N PRO A 4 -22.32 -37.05 -36.45
CA PRO A 4 -22.74 -37.88 -35.29
C PRO A 4 -21.56 -38.76 -34.79
N SER A 5 -21.63 -39.90 -34.06
CA SER A 5 -22.63 -40.95 -33.71
C SER A 5 -22.93 -41.02 -32.20
N ALA A 6 -24.13 -41.34 -31.68
CA ALA A 6 -25.26 -42.22 -32.06
C ALA A 6 -25.22 -43.60 -31.38
N ASP A 7 -26.32 -44.21 -30.96
CA ASP A 7 -27.70 -43.78 -30.55
C ASP A 7 -28.26 -44.97 -29.70
N CYS A 8 -29.44 -45.04 -29.06
CA CYS A 8 -30.79 -44.45 -29.22
C CYS A 8 -31.32 -43.98 -27.82
N LEU A 9 -32.50 -43.37 -27.56
CA LEU A 9 -33.84 -43.33 -28.19
C LEU A 9 -34.68 -44.63 -28.02
N ASP A 10 -35.96 -44.63 -27.60
CA ASP A 10 -36.80 -43.53 -27.07
C ASP A 10 -37.98 -44.05 -26.20
N ASP A 11 -38.62 -43.12 -25.48
CA ASP A 11 -40.01 -43.05 -24.97
C ASP A 11 -40.71 -44.24 -24.22
N GLY A 12 -41.57 -43.89 -23.24
CA GLY A 12 -42.52 -44.85 -22.60
C GLY A 12 -42.81 -44.64 -21.10
N GLN A 13 -44.02 -44.21 -20.76
CA GLN A 13 -44.50 -44.05 -19.36
C GLN A 13 -45.24 -45.29 -18.80
N ASN A 14 -45.27 -45.41 -17.46
CA ASN A 14 -45.97 -46.44 -16.65
C ASN A 14 -45.44 -47.88 -16.82
N SER A 15 -45.48 -48.78 -15.82
CA SER A 15 -46.03 -48.79 -14.45
C SER A 15 -45.03 -49.55 -13.52
N SER A 16 -45.19 -49.84 -12.22
CA SER A 16 -46.30 -49.88 -11.23
C SER A 16 -45.65 -49.82 -9.80
N LEU A 17 -46.33 -49.74 -8.64
CA LEU A 17 -47.75 -49.85 -8.28
C LEU A 17 -48.27 -48.57 -7.57
N GLU A 18 -49.60 -48.45 -7.51
CA GLU A 18 -50.34 -47.33 -6.92
C GLU A 18 -50.63 -47.42 -5.40
N PRO A 19 -51.14 -46.34 -4.78
CA PRO A 19 -51.32 -46.24 -3.32
C PRO A 19 -52.80 -46.10 -2.85
N LEU A 20 -52.98 -46.03 -1.52
CA LEU A 20 -54.00 -45.25 -0.78
C LEU A 20 -55.54 -45.51 -0.91
N LEU A 21 -56.16 -45.57 0.28
CA LEU A 21 -57.45 -44.97 0.69
C LEU A 21 -58.83 -45.49 0.19
N SER A 22 -59.50 -46.20 1.12
CA SER A 22 -60.91 -45.92 1.56
C SER A 22 -62.06 -46.22 0.55
N PRO A 23 -63.36 -45.91 0.81
CA PRO A 23 -64.04 -45.51 2.06
C PRO A 23 -65.37 -46.26 2.37
N HIS A 24 -65.90 -46.08 3.60
CA HIS A 24 -67.33 -46.14 4.02
C HIS A 24 -68.21 -47.39 3.64
N ARG A 25 -69.39 -47.66 4.21
CA ARG A 25 -70.41 -46.84 4.91
C ARG A 25 -71.25 -47.69 5.89
N GLU A 26 -71.98 -47.02 6.78
CA GLU A 26 -73.02 -47.60 7.66
C GLU A 26 -74.21 -48.20 6.89
N ILE A 27 -74.95 -49.11 7.52
CA ILE A 27 -76.43 -49.17 7.51
C ILE A 27 -76.95 -49.96 8.73
N ASN A 28 -78.22 -49.74 9.10
CA ASN A 28 -78.84 -50.05 10.39
C ASN A 28 -79.58 -51.42 10.42
N ASP A 29 -79.92 -51.89 11.64
CA ASP A 29 -81.21 -52.47 12.14
C ASP A 29 -82.18 -53.18 11.12
N LYS A 30 -82.91 -54.29 11.40
CA LYS A 30 -83.22 -55.05 12.64
C LYS A 30 -84.10 -56.32 12.36
N VAL A 31 -84.43 -57.08 13.41
CA VAL A 31 -85.63 -57.96 13.64
C VAL A 31 -85.48 -59.51 13.57
N ASP A 32 -85.54 -60.11 14.78
CA ASP A 32 -86.19 -61.33 15.31
C ASP A 32 -86.44 -62.63 14.49
N ALA A 33 -86.05 -63.78 15.09
CA ALA A 33 -86.93 -64.95 15.31
C ALA A 33 -86.39 -65.92 16.41
N ALA A 34 -87.31 -66.52 17.19
CA ALA A 34 -87.09 -67.22 18.47
C ALA A 34 -86.35 -68.60 18.49
N GLY A 35 -85.82 -69.00 19.66
CA GLY A 35 -85.30 -70.36 19.94
C GLY A 35 -84.93 -70.66 21.41
N ASN A 36 -85.70 -71.52 22.10
CA ASN A 36 -85.51 -72.03 23.49
C ASN A 36 -84.47 -73.19 23.57
N SER A 37 -83.84 -73.62 24.69
CA SER A 37 -83.85 -73.24 26.13
C SER A 37 -82.55 -73.72 26.88
N PRO A 38 -82.48 -74.24 28.14
CA PRO A 38 -82.06 -73.42 29.28
C PRO A 38 -80.89 -73.92 30.19
N ARG A 39 -80.34 -72.96 30.96
CA ARG A 39 -79.57 -73.02 32.22
C ARG A 39 -79.33 -74.39 32.91
N ARG A 40 -78.07 -74.60 33.38
CA ARG A 40 -77.79 -75.08 34.75
C ARG A 40 -76.63 -74.31 35.40
N LEU A 41 -76.78 -73.91 36.67
CA LEU A 41 -75.70 -73.37 37.49
C LEU A 41 -74.93 -74.50 38.18
N ARG A 42 -73.63 -74.28 38.46
CA ARG A 42 -72.95 -74.90 39.59
C ARG A 42 -71.96 -73.93 40.22
N ARG A 43 -72.32 -73.36 41.39
CA ARG A 43 -71.43 -72.53 42.20
C ARG A 43 -70.35 -73.41 42.86
N TRP A 44 -69.09 -72.96 42.89
CA TRP A 44 -68.08 -73.54 43.78
C TRP A 44 -67.20 -72.45 44.41
N THR A 45 -67.45 -72.21 45.71
CA THR A 45 -66.58 -71.59 46.73
C THR A 45 -65.52 -70.56 46.32
N TRP A 46 -65.87 -69.27 46.40
CA TRP A 46 -64.97 -68.11 46.21
C TRP A 46 -64.31 -67.58 47.51
N LYS A 47 -64.45 -68.28 48.65
CA LYS A 47 -64.19 -67.71 49.99
C LYS A 47 -62.77 -67.89 50.55
N HIS A 48 -62.00 -68.89 50.12
CA HIS A 48 -60.64 -69.10 50.64
C HIS A 48 -59.56 -68.35 49.83
N THR A 49 -59.78 -68.17 48.53
CA THR A 49 -58.93 -67.34 47.66
C THR A 49 -58.94 -65.86 48.08
N ALA A 50 -60.10 -65.34 48.53
CA ALA A 50 -60.21 -63.96 48.98
C ALA A 50 -59.38 -63.64 50.23
N VAL A 51 -59.36 -64.52 51.24
CA VAL A 51 -58.64 -64.27 52.51
C VAL A 51 -57.13 -64.40 52.32
N LEU A 52 -56.66 -65.40 51.56
CA LEU A 52 -55.25 -65.50 51.19
C LEU A 52 -54.81 -64.37 50.26
N GLY A 53 -55.68 -63.91 49.36
CA GLY A 53 -55.45 -62.75 48.51
C GLY A 53 -55.30 -61.45 49.31
N ILE A 54 -56.24 -61.16 50.21
CA ILE A 54 -56.20 -59.95 51.06
C ILE A 54 -55.02 -60.00 52.02
N GLY A 55 -54.74 -61.15 52.64
CA GLY A 55 -53.57 -61.35 53.50
C GLY A 55 -52.25 -61.17 52.74
N GLY A 56 -52.16 -61.73 51.53
CA GLY A 56 -51.01 -61.58 50.64
C GLY A 56 -50.82 -60.15 50.11
N ILE A 57 -51.92 -59.42 49.85
CA ILE A 57 -51.88 -57.99 49.48
C ILE A 57 -51.43 -57.15 50.67
N ALA A 58 -51.91 -57.45 51.89
CA ALA A 58 -51.50 -56.74 53.10
C ALA A 58 -50.01 -56.97 53.43
N THR A 59 -49.52 -58.21 53.36
CA THR A 59 -48.08 -58.48 53.56
C THR A 59 -47.23 -57.93 52.41
N ALA A 60 -47.71 -57.98 51.16
CA ALA A 60 -47.03 -57.32 50.03
C ALA A 60 -46.96 -55.80 50.23
N LEU A 61 -48.02 -55.13 50.70
CA LEU A 61 -48.02 -53.70 51.00
C LEU A 61 -47.06 -53.35 52.14
N VAL A 62 -46.97 -54.17 53.20
CA VAL A 62 -46.00 -53.98 54.28
C VAL A 62 -44.56 -54.18 53.78
N VAL A 63 -44.30 -55.24 53.00
CA VAL A 63 -42.98 -55.46 52.37
C VAL A 63 -42.65 -54.32 51.42
N LEU A 64 -43.61 -53.80 50.67
CA LEU A 64 -43.43 -52.64 49.79
C LEU A 64 -43.05 -51.40 50.61
N ALA A 65 -43.79 -51.08 51.68
CA ALA A 65 -43.52 -49.93 52.54
C ALA A 65 -42.12 -49.97 53.17
N PHE A 66 -41.67 -51.13 53.67
CA PHE A 66 -40.31 -51.29 54.19
C PHE A 66 -39.23 -51.30 53.08
N SER A 67 -39.54 -51.76 51.87
CA SER A 67 -38.58 -51.84 50.76
C SER A 67 -38.44 -50.53 49.97
N ILE A 68 -39.46 -49.67 50.00
CA ILE A 68 -39.52 -48.42 49.23
C ILE A 68 -38.36 -47.47 49.58
N ARG A 69 -38.06 -47.25 50.87
CA ARG A 69 -37.00 -46.31 51.27
C ARG A 69 -35.59 -46.75 50.83
N PRO A 70 -35.12 -48.00 51.07
CA PRO A 70 -33.82 -48.43 50.55
C PRO A 70 -33.77 -48.55 49.02
N LEU A 71 -34.90 -48.85 48.36
CA LEU A 71 -34.97 -48.81 46.89
C LEU A 71 -34.84 -47.37 46.35
N ALA A 72 -35.49 -46.39 46.98
CA ALA A 72 -35.38 -44.98 46.64
C ALA A 72 -33.95 -44.44 46.84
N LEU A 73 -33.30 -44.78 47.96
CA LEU A 73 -31.89 -44.43 48.19
C LEU A 73 -30.97 -45.04 47.13
N ARG A 74 -31.12 -46.34 46.82
CA ARG A 74 -30.35 -46.98 45.74
C ARG A 74 -30.62 -46.35 44.37
N ALA A 75 -31.86 -45.97 44.08
CA ALA A 75 -32.22 -45.29 42.85
C ALA A 75 -31.53 -43.91 42.76
N ILE A 76 -31.61 -43.11 43.84
CA ILE A 76 -30.86 -41.85 43.99
C ILE A 76 -29.38 -42.10 43.73
N ASP A 77 -28.73 -43.03 44.43
CA ASP A 77 -27.31 -43.36 44.26
C ASP A 77 -26.95 -43.71 42.80
N THR A 78 -27.78 -44.48 42.10
CA THR A 78 -27.55 -44.82 40.68
C THR A 78 -27.82 -43.68 39.70
N THR A 79 -28.61 -42.67 40.05
CA THR A 79 -28.88 -41.55 39.12
C THR A 79 -27.62 -40.78 38.75
N LYS A 80 -27.49 -40.40 37.49
CA LYS A 80 -26.47 -39.47 37.01
C LYS A 80 -27.09 -38.10 36.83
N MET A 81 -26.35 -37.07 37.22
CA MET A 81 -26.76 -35.66 37.10
C MET A 81 -25.66 -34.90 36.39
N ASP A 82 -26.00 -34.17 35.33
CA ASP A 82 -25.07 -33.45 34.47
C ASP A 82 -25.61 -32.06 34.11
N ILE A 83 -24.73 -31.09 33.91
CA ILE A 83 -25.08 -29.68 33.71
C ILE A 83 -24.87 -29.31 32.24
N GLN A 84 -25.97 -29.26 31.49
CA GLN A 84 -25.96 -28.87 30.08
C GLN A 84 -25.75 -27.36 29.91
N ARG A 85 -26.25 -26.58 30.88
CA ARG A 85 -26.09 -25.12 30.96
C ARG A 85 -26.21 -24.66 32.41
N MET A 86 -25.38 -23.71 32.81
CA MET A 86 -25.55 -22.92 34.03
C MET A 86 -25.38 -21.45 33.68
N GLN A 87 -26.20 -20.58 34.25
CA GLN A 87 -26.05 -19.13 34.09
C GLN A 87 -26.14 -18.46 35.46
N LEU A 88 -25.12 -17.65 35.76
CA LEU A 88 -25.07 -16.80 36.94
C LEU A 88 -25.46 -15.37 36.54
N GLN A 89 -26.54 -14.87 37.15
CA GLN A 89 -27.22 -13.63 36.82
C GLN A 89 -27.27 -12.70 38.04
N PHE A 90 -27.28 -11.39 37.80
CA PHE A 90 -27.49 -10.34 38.82
C PHE A 90 -26.72 -10.53 40.16
N PRO A 91 -25.41 -10.83 40.13
CA PRO A 91 -24.62 -11.06 41.33
C PRO A 91 -24.58 -9.84 42.26
N ARG A 92 -24.70 -10.11 43.55
CA ARG A 92 -24.59 -9.17 44.67
C ARG A 92 -23.33 -9.52 45.49
N ASN A 93 -23.19 -8.93 46.67
CA ASN A 93 -22.01 -9.17 47.53
C ASN A 93 -21.94 -10.60 48.09
N ASP A 94 -23.10 -11.24 48.26
CA ASP A 94 -23.34 -12.47 49.03
C ASP A 94 -24.26 -13.47 48.31
N SER A 95 -24.76 -13.15 47.13
CA SER A 95 -25.85 -13.87 46.48
C SER A 95 -25.84 -13.69 44.96
N VAL A 96 -26.31 -14.69 44.23
CA VAL A 96 -26.36 -14.68 42.76
C VAL A 96 -27.59 -15.46 42.28
N GLN A 97 -28.22 -14.99 41.21
CA GLN A 97 -29.36 -15.68 40.60
C GLN A 97 -28.84 -16.79 39.68
N LEU A 98 -29.25 -18.02 39.96
CA LEU A 98 -28.82 -19.25 39.32
C LEU A 98 -29.95 -19.76 38.41
N THR A 99 -29.64 -19.89 37.13
CA THR A 99 -30.50 -20.57 36.14
C THR A 99 -29.72 -21.74 35.55
N THR A 100 -30.17 -22.97 35.77
CA THR A 100 -29.43 -24.20 35.42
C THR A 100 -30.32 -25.20 34.67
N GLN A 101 -29.82 -25.74 33.55
CA GLN A 101 -30.38 -26.90 32.86
C GLN A 101 -29.65 -28.16 33.33
N LEU A 102 -30.37 -28.98 34.09
CA LEU A 102 -29.88 -30.19 34.75
C LEU A 102 -30.45 -31.42 34.02
N ALA A 103 -29.58 -32.21 33.42
CA ALA A 103 -29.93 -33.52 32.87
C ALA A 103 -29.83 -34.57 33.98
N ILE A 104 -30.94 -35.25 34.27
CA ILE A 104 -31.04 -36.31 35.27
C ILE A 104 -31.33 -37.63 34.54
N THR A 105 -30.33 -38.52 34.51
CA THR A 105 -30.48 -39.87 33.98
C THR A 105 -30.78 -40.85 35.10
N SER A 106 -31.91 -41.55 35.00
CA SER A 106 -32.37 -42.53 35.99
C SER A 106 -32.69 -43.88 35.34
N ASP A 107 -32.12 -44.95 35.90
CA ASP A 107 -32.45 -46.33 35.50
C ASP A 107 -33.71 -46.88 36.20
N SER A 108 -34.31 -46.10 37.12
CA SER A 108 -35.51 -46.49 37.87
C SER A 108 -36.65 -46.89 36.93
N PRO A 109 -37.30 -48.07 37.14
CA PRO A 109 -38.51 -48.42 36.40
C PRO A 109 -39.75 -47.65 36.87
N PHE A 110 -39.65 -46.89 37.97
CA PHE A 110 -40.71 -46.05 38.52
C PHE A 110 -40.35 -44.57 38.37
N GLY A 111 -41.25 -43.78 37.80
CA GLY A 111 -41.15 -42.33 37.81
C GLY A 111 -41.43 -41.74 39.19
N VAL A 112 -40.77 -40.63 39.51
CA VAL A 112 -40.91 -39.91 40.78
C VAL A 112 -41.00 -38.40 40.57
N THR A 113 -41.85 -37.73 41.33
CA THR A 113 -41.78 -36.27 41.49
C THR A 113 -40.90 -35.96 42.69
N MET A 114 -39.78 -35.26 42.48
CA MET A 114 -39.04 -34.61 43.57
C MET A 114 -39.74 -33.30 43.91
N HIS A 115 -39.98 -33.05 45.20
CA HIS A 115 -40.59 -31.80 45.68
C HIS A 115 -39.56 -30.67 45.76
N PRO A 116 -39.99 -29.40 45.88
CA PRO A 116 -39.07 -28.28 46.12
C PRO A 116 -38.26 -28.51 47.39
N ALA A 117 -36.92 -28.46 47.28
CA ALA A 117 -36.00 -28.78 48.36
C ALA A 117 -34.92 -27.70 48.51
N GLN A 118 -34.33 -27.60 49.69
CA GLN A 118 -33.14 -26.76 49.93
C GLN A 118 -31.88 -27.60 49.73
N LEU A 119 -31.03 -27.20 48.80
CA LEU A 119 -29.77 -27.88 48.52
C LEU A 119 -28.57 -26.96 48.75
N ALA A 120 -27.51 -27.54 49.28
CA ALA A 120 -26.24 -26.91 49.57
C ALA A 120 -25.17 -27.36 48.56
N ILE A 121 -24.41 -26.40 48.05
CA ILE A 121 -23.19 -26.65 47.28
C ILE A 121 -22.04 -26.82 48.27
N GLN A 122 -21.32 -27.94 48.20
CA GLN A 122 -20.09 -28.19 48.96
C GLN A 122 -18.89 -28.33 48.02
N PHE A 123 -17.75 -27.77 48.46
CA PHE A 123 -16.47 -27.86 47.78
C PHE A 123 -15.34 -27.97 48.81
N GLU A 124 -14.38 -28.88 48.62
CA GLU A 124 -13.32 -29.18 49.59
C GLU A 124 -13.81 -29.35 51.05
N ASN A 125 -14.90 -30.10 51.24
CA ASN A 125 -15.58 -30.33 52.53
C ASN A 125 -16.14 -29.07 53.23
N ALA A 126 -16.23 -27.93 52.53
CA ALA A 126 -16.86 -26.71 53.02
C ALA A 126 -18.13 -26.38 52.22
N THR A 127 -19.22 -26.02 52.92
CA THR A 127 -20.42 -25.47 52.27
C THR A 127 -20.09 -24.11 51.66
N VAL A 128 -20.28 -23.99 50.35
CA VAL A 128 -20.09 -22.77 49.54
C VAL A 128 -21.30 -21.85 49.66
N GLY A 129 -22.50 -22.42 49.51
CA GLY A 129 -23.76 -21.69 49.48
C GLY A 129 -24.97 -22.62 49.37
N ILE A 130 -26.16 -22.03 49.45
CA ILE A 130 -27.45 -22.73 49.50
C ILE A 130 -28.43 -22.13 48.49
N PHE A 131 -29.26 -22.97 47.87
CA PHE A 131 -30.33 -22.56 46.96
C PHE A 131 -31.55 -23.49 47.10
N TYR A 132 -32.67 -23.12 46.48
CA TYR A 132 -33.89 -23.92 46.45
C TYR A 132 -34.14 -24.47 45.04
N THR A 133 -34.55 -25.73 44.93
CA THR A 133 -35.01 -26.32 43.66
C THR A 133 -36.53 -26.14 43.49
N PRO A 134 -37.04 -26.07 42.26
CA PRO A 134 -38.46 -26.35 41.99
C PRO A 134 -38.75 -27.85 42.17
N ALA A 135 -40.02 -28.24 41.98
CA ALA A 135 -40.38 -29.63 41.79
C ALA A 135 -39.84 -30.16 40.44
N MET A 136 -39.49 -31.45 40.36
CA MET A 136 -38.93 -32.07 39.15
C MET A 136 -39.44 -33.52 38.97
N ASP A 137 -40.05 -33.82 37.82
CA ASP A 137 -40.56 -35.15 37.47
C ASP A 137 -39.51 -36.00 36.75
N ILE A 138 -38.91 -36.96 37.47
CA ILE A 138 -37.82 -37.81 36.98
C ILE A 138 -38.41 -39.16 36.55
N SER A 139 -38.41 -39.43 35.25
CA SER A 139 -38.81 -40.71 34.65
C SER A 139 -37.59 -41.56 34.26
N LYS A 140 -37.81 -42.75 33.69
CA LYS A 140 -36.73 -43.64 33.23
C LYS A 140 -36.04 -43.07 31.99
N GLY A 141 -34.71 -43.06 31.98
CA GLY A 141 -33.90 -42.43 30.94
C GLY A 141 -33.42 -41.05 31.38
N THR A 142 -33.09 -40.18 30.41
CA THR A 142 -32.61 -38.82 30.67
C THR A 142 -33.74 -37.81 30.59
N ASN A 143 -33.96 -37.07 31.69
CA ASN A 143 -34.93 -36.00 31.83
C ASN A 143 -34.16 -34.68 31.96
N VAL A 144 -34.57 -33.60 31.30
CA VAL A 144 -33.90 -32.29 31.42
C VAL A 144 -34.82 -31.32 32.14
N HIS A 145 -34.37 -30.81 33.29
CA HIS A 145 -35.10 -29.85 34.10
C HIS A 145 -34.40 -28.50 34.11
N THR A 146 -35.17 -27.41 34.03
CA THR A 146 -34.64 -26.05 34.19
C THR A 146 -34.96 -25.53 35.58
N ILE A 147 -33.94 -25.41 36.42
CA ILE A 147 -33.97 -24.67 37.68
C ILE A 147 -33.82 -23.20 37.30
N ALA A 148 -34.94 -22.49 37.10
CA ALA A 148 -34.93 -21.09 36.66
C ALA A 148 -34.95 -20.11 37.86
N ASN A 149 -34.12 -19.07 37.80
CA ASN A 149 -34.15 -17.92 38.70
C ASN A 149 -34.02 -18.26 40.20
N ALA A 150 -33.40 -19.39 40.56
CA ALA A 150 -33.14 -19.73 41.96
C ALA A 150 -32.12 -18.76 42.56
N THR A 151 -32.29 -18.33 43.82
CA THR A 151 -31.25 -17.52 44.49
C THR A 151 -30.24 -18.44 45.16
N LEU A 152 -28.99 -18.41 44.71
CA LEU A 152 -27.86 -19.03 45.39
C LEU A 152 -27.27 -18.02 46.38
N THR A 153 -27.43 -18.30 47.67
CA THR A 153 -26.88 -17.49 48.76
C THR A 153 -25.54 -18.07 49.19
N VAL A 154 -24.48 -17.29 49.10
CA VAL A 154 -23.10 -17.67 49.46
C VAL A 154 -22.94 -17.58 50.97
N THR A 155 -22.88 -18.73 51.64
CA THR A 155 -22.80 -18.82 53.10
C THR A 155 -21.35 -18.81 53.61
N ASN A 156 -20.37 -19.10 52.76
CA ASN A 156 -18.95 -19.04 53.10
C ASN A 156 -18.15 -18.44 51.93
N PHE A 157 -17.75 -17.17 52.06
CA PHE A 157 -17.01 -16.44 51.03
C PHE A 157 -15.61 -17.05 50.75
N GLN A 158 -14.98 -17.72 51.72
CA GLN A 158 -13.69 -18.39 51.52
C GLN A 158 -13.86 -19.67 50.69
N ALA A 159 -14.89 -20.48 50.99
CA ALA A 159 -15.23 -21.65 50.19
C ALA A 159 -15.68 -21.25 48.77
N TRP A 160 -16.48 -20.19 48.64
CA TRP A 160 -16.82 -19.60 47.35
C TRP A 160 -15.60 -19.12 46.57
N THR A 161 -14.65 -18.45 47.22
CA THR A 161 -13.39 -18.01 46.58
C THR A 161 -12.62 -19.18 45.96
N LYS A 162 -12.56 -20.33 46.65
CA LYS A 162 -11.98 -21.57 46.10
C LYS A 162 -12.80 -22.14 44.95
N PHE A 163 -14.12 -22.25 45.12
CA PHE A 163 -15.05 -22.80 44.12
C PHE A 163 -15.06 -21.98 42.82
N ALA A 164 -15.14 -20.65 42.90
CA ALA A 164 -15.02 -19.75 41.77
C ALA A 164 -13.61 -19.77 41.15
N GLY A 165 -12.56 -19.94 41.97
CA GLY A 165 -11.20 -20.16 41.49
C GLY A 165 -11.07 -21.42 40.64
N ALA A 166 -11.64 -22.54 41.09
CA ALA A 166 -11.68 -23.79 40.33
C ALA A 166 -12.53 -23.66 39.05
N MET A 167 -13.69 -23.01 39.13
CA MET A 167 -14.58 -22.76 37.99
C MET A 167 -13.87 -21.97 36.87
N VAL A 168 -13.04 -20.98 37.23
CA VAL A 168 -12.29 -20.18 36.25
C VAL A 168 -11.02 -20.91 35.77
N HIS A 169 -10.23 -21.52 36.65
CA HIS A 169 -8.87 -21.97 36.31
C HIS A 169 -8.73 -23.44 35.90
N SER A 170 -9.67 -24.31 36.28
CA SER A 170 -9.62 -25.75 35.96
C SER A 170 -10.23 -26.05 34.59
N THR A 171 -9.76 -27.12 33.93
CA THR A 171 -10.42 -27.72 32.76
C THR A 171 -11.72 -28.41 33.15
N ASN A 172 -11.68 -29.18 34.24
CA ASN A 172 -12.85 -29.81 34.87
C ASN A 172 -12.71 -29.69 36.39
N MET A 173 -13.84 -29.55 37.09
CA MET A 173 -13.92 -29.60 38.55
C MET A 173 -15.02 -30.56 38.99
N THR A 174 -14.85 -31.14 40.18
CA THR A 174 -15.89 -31.89 40.88
C THR A 174 -16.31 -31.14 42.14
N TRP A 175 -17.59 -31.24 42.48
CA TRP A 175 -18.19 -30.60 43.65
C TRP A 175 -19.37 -31.45 44.12
N THR A 176 -19.89 -31.20 45.32
CA THR A 176 -20.96 -32.04 45.90
C THR A 176 -22.22 -31.22 46.16
N LEU A 177 -23.35 -31.68 45.63
CA LEU A 177 -24.68 -31.17 45.95
C LEU A 177 -25.27 -32.00 47.09
N SER A 178 -25.69 -31.38 48.19
CA SER A 178 -26.18 -32.09 49.38
C SER A 178 -27.42 -31.45 50.00
N GLY A 179 -28.22 -32.24 50.71
CA GLY A 179 -29.42 -31.77 51.39
C GLY A 179 -30.33 -32.91 51.82
N GLU A 180 -31.59 -32.59 52.13
CA GLU A 180 -32.66 -33.58 52.30
C GLU A 180 -33.74 -33.31 51.25
N ILE A 181 -34.30 -34.38 50.67
CA ILE A 181 -35.34 -34.29 49.65
C ILE A 181 -36.56 -35.16 49.99
N ASP A 182 -37.72 -34.71 49.49
CA ASP A 182 -38.99 -35.41 49.56
C ASP A 182 -39.41 -35.82 48.16
N ILE A 183 -39.75 -37.10 47.95
CA ILE A 183 -40.18 -37.61 46.63
C ILE A 183 -41.53 -38.32 46.71
N SER A 184 -42.32 -38.30 45.63
CA SER A 184 -43.53 -39.12 45.49
C SER A 184 -43.45 -40.05 44.29
N LEU A 185 -43.88 -41.31 44.47
CA LEU A 185 -43.88 -42.33 43.42
C LEU A 185 -45.11 -42.17 42.51
N HIS A 186 -44.91 -41.93 41.20
CA HIS A 186 -46.02 -41.72 40.24
C HIS A 186 -47.05 -42.86 40.23
N LEU A 187 -46.62 -44.11 40.45
CA LEU A 187 -47.48 -45.29 40.38
C LEU A 187 -48.54 -45.38 41.49
N LEU A 188 -48.27 -44.81 42.68
CA LEU A 188 -49.12 -44.95 43.87
C LEU A 188 -49.30 -43.65 44.67
N SER A 189 -48.71 -42.53 44.24
CA SER A 189 -48.66 -41.25 44.96
C SER A 189 -48.16 -41.34 46.41
N ILE A 190 -47.35 -42.35 46.74
CA ILE A 190 -46.76 -42.53 48.07
C ILE A 190 -45.63 -41.50 48.26
N PRO A 191 -45.72 -40.59 49.25
CA PRO A 191 -44.63 -39.68 49.60
C PRO A 191 -43.57 -40.41 50.42
N ILE A 192 -42.31 -40.02 50.22
CA ILE A 192 -41.14 -40.52 50.94
C ILE A 192 -40.31 -39.31 51.35
N SER A 193 -40.47 -38.90 52.61
CA SER A 193 -39.85 -37.68 53.13
C SER A 193 -38.49 -37.91 53.80
N ASN A 194 -37.73 -36.83 53.94
CA ASN A 194 -36.42 -36.79 54.61
C ASN A 194 -35.48 -37.88 54.06
N LEU A 195 -35.32 -37.92 52.73
CA LEU A 195 -34.27 -38.73 52.10
C LEU A 195 -32.96 -37.93 52.10
N PRO A 196 -31.88 -38.42 52.74
CA PRO A 196 -30.58 -37.78 52.63
C PRO A 196 -30.13 -37.82 51.17
N PHE A 197 -29.84 -36.65 50.61
CA PHE A 197 -29.40 -36.47 49.24
C PHE A 197 -27.94 -36.02 49.23
N THR A 198 -27.09 -36.70 48.48
CA THR A 198 -25.69 -36.32 48.26
C THR A 198 -25.26 -36.79 46.88
N LYS A 199 -24.82 -35.86 46.03
CA LYS A 199 -24.40 -36.12 44.66
C LYS A 199 -23.12 -35.40 44.31
N THR A 200 -22.10 -36.16 43.91
CA THR A 200 -20.91 -35.60 43.26
C THR A 200 -21.28 -35.19 41.83
N MET A 201 -21.16 -33.90 41.56
CA MET A 201 -21.40 -33.26 40.28
C MET A 201 -20.08 -33.02 39.55
N GLY A 202 -20.08 -33.19 38.24
CA GLY A 202 -19.02 -32.67 37.36
C GLY A 202 -19.37 -31.26 36.87
N LEU A 203 -18.35 -30.48 36.52
CA LEU A 203 -18.50 -29.24 35.78
C LEU A 203 -17.23 -28.99 34.95
N GLY A 204 -17.39 -28.79 33.64
CA GLY A 204 -16.32 -28.25 32.80
C GLY A 204 -16.04 -26.81 33.23
N GLY A 205 -14.81 -26.52 33.65
CA GLY A 205 -14.39 -25.18 34.01
C GLY A 205 -14.03 -24.35 32.79
N MET A 206 -13.57 -23.11 33.01
CA MET A 206 -13.21 -22.18 31.93
C MET A 206 -11.78 -22.37 31.40
N ASP A 207 -11.03 -23.37 31.88
CA ASP A 207 -9.62 -23.64 31.58
C ASP A 207 -8.73 -22.38 31.59
N GLY A 208 -8.86 -21.56 32.63
CA GLY A 208 -8.11 -20.31 32.78
C GLY A 208 -8.36 -19.30 31.65
N LEU A 209 -9.44 -19.45 30.88
CA LEU A 209 -9.83 -18.60 29.75
C LEU A 209 -8.70 -18.40 28.71
N ARG A 210 -7.82 -19.41 28.54
CA ARG A 210 -6.55 -19.32 27.79
C ARG A 210 -6.64 -18.76 26.37
N SER A 211 -7.77 -18.94 25.68
CA SER A 211 -7.95 -18.52 24.29
C SER A 211 -8.61 -17.14 24.24
N LEU A 212 -7.77 -16.11 24.32
CA LEU A 212 -8.12 -14.70 24.09
C LEU A 212 -7.50 -14.22 22.78
N THR A 213 -8.32 -13.95 21.77
CA THR A 213 -7.88 -13.39 20.49
C THR A 213 -8.23 -11.90 20.42
N VAL A 214 -7.27 -11.05 20.10
CA VAL A 214 -7.54 -9.65 19.73
C VAL A 214 -8.01 -9.61 18.28
N SER A 215 -9.23 -9.11 18.03
CA SER A 215 -9.81 -9.01 16.69
C SER A 215 -9.61 -7.64 16.05
N LYS A 216 -9.56 -6.57 16.86
CA LYS A 216 -9.21 -5.21 16.42
C LYS A 216 -8.42 -4.49 17.52
N MET A 217 -7.43 -3.70 17.11
CA MET A 217 -6.74 -2.73 17.97
C MET A 217 -6.78 -1.36 17.29
N ASP A 218 -7.08 -0.31 18.06
CA ASP A 218 -7.28 1.05 17.58
C ASP A 218 -6.58 2.03 18.56
N LEU A 219 -5.57 2.75 18.06
CA LEU A 219 -4.77 3.72 18.81
C LEU A 219 -5.11 5.18 18.44
N SER A 220 -6.05 5.40 17.51
CA SER A 220 -6.32 6.70 16.86
C SER A 220 -6.80 7.82 17.78
N LYS A 221 -7.20 7.47 19.01
CA LYS A 221 -7.68 8.39 20.05
C LYS A 221 -6.58 8.79 21.05
N SER A 222 -5.33 8.46 20.76
CA SER A 222 -4.18 8.87 21.59
C SER A 222 -4.03 10.39 21.62
N THR A 223 -3.47 10.90 22.71
CA THR A 223 -3.19 12.32 22.95
C THR A 223 -1.68 12.57 23.01
N GLU A 224 -1.27 13.83 23.12
CA GLU A 224 0.13 14.24 23.26
C GLU A 224 0.83 13.64 24.50
N THR A 225 0.05 13.24 25.52
CA THR A 225 0.54 12.74 26.82
C THR A 225 0.12 11.31 27.15
N GLN A 226 -0.79 10.69 26.39
CA GLN A 226 -1.27 9.33 26.64
C GLN A 226 -1.56 8.58 25.33
N VAL A 227 -0.93 7.41 25.14
CA VAL A 227 -1.33 6.47 24.08
C VAL A 227 -2.52 5.65 24.57
N LEU A 228 -3.69 5.92 24.00
CA LEU A 228 -4.96 5.28 24.36
C LEU A 228 -5.27 4.14 23.39
N ALA A 229 -5.62 2.97 23.93
CA ALA A 229 -5.95 1.79 23.17
C ALA A 229 -7.43 1.40 23.36
N ALA A 230 -8.16 1.28 22.25
CA ALA A 230 -9.43 0.56 22.20
C ALA A 230 -9.19 -0.78 21.49
N ILE A 231 -9.59 -1.88 22.12
CA ILE A 231 -9.28 -3.23 21.68
C ILE A 231 -10.55 -4.08 21.70
N ASP A 232 -10.99 -4.57 20.55
CA ASP A 232 -12.02 -5.61 20.50
C ASP A 232 -11.37 -6.99 20.63
N THR A 233 -11.93 -7.82 21.49
CA THR A 233 -11.42 -9.17 21.79
C THR A 233 -12.51 -10.22 21.70
N CYS A 234 -12.11 -11.44 21.37
CA CYS A 234 -12.94 -12.63 21.33
C CYS A 234 -12.35 -13.66 22.28
N LEU A 235 -13.13 -14.03 23.31
CA LEU A 235 -12.71 -14.92 24.39
C LEU A 235 -13.50 -16.22 24.36
N HIS A 236 -12.79 -17.34 24.29
CA HIS A 236 -13.44 -18.66 24.36
C HIS A 236 -13.81 -19.02 25.80
N ASN A 237 -15.06 -19.46 25.99
CA ASN A 237 -15.54 -20.06 27.21
C ASN A 237 -15.80 -21.57 26.97
N PRO A 238 -14.91 -22.48 27.40
CA PRO A 238 -15.12 -23.91 27.29
C PRO A 238 -16.12 -24.47 28.34
N SER A 239 -16.55 -23.63 29.31
CA SER A 239 -17.48 -24.04 30.37
C SER A 239 -18.94 -24.06 29.92
N ALA A 240 -19.74 -24.90 30.59
CA ALA A 240 -21.20 -24.81 30.57
C ALA A 240 -21.74 -23.60 31.37
N VAL A 241 -20.88 -22.87 32.12
CA VAL A 241 -21.26 -21.68 32.90
C VAL A 241 -21.15 -20.40 32.07
N ALA A 242 -22.26 -19.65 32.01
CA ALA A 242 -22.32 -18.26 31.55
C ALA A 242 -22.39 -17.28 32.75
N LEU A 243 -21.73 -16.13 32.65
CA LEU A 243 -21.60 -15.13 33.72
C LEU A 243 -22.11 -13.75 33.28
N THR A 244 -23.18 -13.26 33.90
CA THR A 244 -23.96 -12.13 33.41
C THR A 244 -24.38 -11.14 34.51
N PRO A 245 -23.68 -10.00 34.69
CA PRO A 245 -22.36 -9.63 34.17
C PRO A 245 -21.18 -10.24 34.97
N VAL A 246 -19.95 -10.10 34.45
CA VAL A 246 -18.68 -10.27 35.20
C VAL A 246 -18.15 -8.95 35.80
N GLY A 247 -18.86 -7.84 35.54
CA GLY A 247 -18.61 -6.53 36.14
C GLY A 247 -17.70 -5.65 35.28
N SER A 248 -17.23 -4.55 35.84
CA SER A 248 -16.14 -3.80 35.22
C SER A 248 -14.82 -4.51 35.51
N LEU A 249 -14.04 -4.80 34.48
CA LEU A 249 -12.82 -5.58 34.54
C LEU A 249 -11.57 -4.70 34.44
N CYS A 250 -10.47 -5.18 35.03
CA CYS A 250 -9.15 -4.56 34.91
C CYS A 250 -8.09 -5.64 34.66
N PHE A 251 -7.26 -5.40 33.63
CA PHE A 251 -6.15 -6.25 33.25
C PHE A 251 -4.84 -5.47 33.08
N ASP A 252 -3.78 -5.96 33.71
CA ASP A 252 -2.40 -5.57 33.47
C ASP A 252 -1.86 -6.32 32.24
N VAL A 253 -1.19 -5.60 31.33
CA VAL A 253 -0.56 -6.18 30.12
C VAL A 253 0.95 -6.22 30.29
N PHE A 254 1.53 -7.38 30.01
CA PHE A 254 2.96 -7.67 30.09
C PHE A 254 3.49 -8.12 28.73
N TYR A 255 4.64 -7.57 28.34
CA TYR A 255 5.40 -7.99 27.16
C TYR A 255 6.70 -8.64 27.62
N ARG A 256 7.14 -9.71 26.94
CA ARG A 256 8.43 -10.33 27.24
C ARG A 256 9.54 -9.54 26.56
N HIS A 257 10.40 -8.92 27.36
CA HIS A 257 11.55 -8.17 26.87
C HIS A 257 12.46 -9.07 26.00
N PRO A 258 12.80 -8.68 24.76
CA PRO A 258 13.49 -9.58 23.80
C PRO A 258 14.89 -10.00 24.26
N ILE A 259 15.66 -9.07 24.86
CA ILE A 259 17.01 -9.36 25.38
C ILE A 259 16.97 -10.12 26.71
N THR A 260 16.38 -9.54 27.76
CA THR A 260 16.43 -10.10 29.13
C THR A 260 15.46 -11.26 29.39
N ASN A 261 14.48 -11.48 28.49
CA ASN A 261 13.39 -12.45 28.64
C ASN A 261 12.48 -12.26 29.88
N VAL A 262 12.60 -11.13 30.57
CA VAL A 262 11.71 -10.75 31.69
C VAL A 262 10.36 -10.28 31.14
N SER A 263 9.25 -10.66 31.80
CA SER A 263 7.92 -10.10 31.51
C SER A 263 7.80 -8.71 32.15
N THR A 264 7.79 -7.67 31.32
CA THR A 264 7.72 -6.26 31.76
C THR A 264 6.35 -5.66 31.49
N PHE A 265 5.86 -4.80 32.38
CA PHE A 265 4.55 -4.18 32.30
C PHE A 265 4.50 -3.06 31.26
N VAL A 266 3.54 -3.11 30.34
CA VAL A 266 3.44 -2.23 29.16
C VAL A 266 2.09 -1.51 29.02
N GLY A 267 1.12 -1.75 29.89
CA GLY A 267 -0.15 -1.03 29.86
C GLY A 267 -1.24 -1.61 30.74
N ILE A 268 -2.33 -0.86 30.89
CA ILE A 268 -3.55 -1.24 31.61
C ILE A 268 -4.71 -1.24 30.63
N LEU A 269 -5.49 -2.32 30.62
CA LEU A 269 -6.76 -2.43 29.90
C LEU A 269 -7.91 -2.57 30.89
N THR A 270 -9.00 -1.85 30.66
CA THR A 270 -10.22 -1.94 31.47
C THR A 270 -11.42 -2.21 30.59
N SER A 271 -12.53 -2.69 31.16
CA SER A 271 -13.80 -2.82 30.47
C SER A 271 -14.94 -2.53 31.46
N ILE A 272 -16.08 -2.06 30.96
CA ILE A 272 -17.19 -1.56 31.78
C ILE A 272 -18.41 -2.47 31.56
N ASN A 273 -18.98 -2.98 32.64
CA ASN A 273 -20.17 -3.86 32.61
C ASN A 273 -20.02 -5.10 31.69
N SER A 274 -18.81 -5.66 31.61
CA SER A 274 -18.49 -6.82 30.79
C SER A 274 -19.31 -8.05 31.22
N SER A 275 -19.55 -8.97 30.30
CA SER A 275 -20.27 -10.24 30.57
C SER A 275 -19.72 -11.37 29.70
N LEU A 276 -19.96 -12.61 30.12
CA LEU A 276 -19.66 -13.83 29.37
C LEU A 276 -20.96 -14.66 29.22
N PRO A 277 -21.94 -14.22 28.40
CA PRO A 277 -23.23 -14.87 28.26
C PRO A 277 -23.20 -16.19 27.46
N VAL A 278 -22.13 -16.44 26.68
CA VAL A 278 -21.98 -17.60 25.79
C VAL A 278 -21.23 -18.72 26.51
N SER A 279 -21.87 -19.89 26.66
CA SER A 279 -21.25 -21.16 27.09
C SER A 279 -20.66 -21.93 25.90
N SER A 280 -19.88 -22.98 26.15
CA SER A 280 -19.26 -23.80 25.09
C SER A 280 -20.24 -24.42 24.07
N THR A 281 -21.49 -24.60 24.48
CA THR A 281 -22.61 -25.14 23.70
C THR A 281 -23.46 -24.08 22.99
N ASP A 282 -23.34 -22.79 23.36
CA ASP A 282 -24.06 -21.70 22.70
C ASP A 282 -23.41 -21.32 21.37
N ALA A 283 -24.21 -20.84 20.42
CA ALA A 283 -23.69 -20.12 19.25
C ALA A 283 -22.89 -18.88 19.69
N SER A 284 -21.73 -18.67 19.07
CA SER A 284 -20.85 -17.54 19.37
C SER A 284 -21.50 -16.17 19.14
N ASP A 285 -20.99 -15.16 19.84
CA ASP A 285 -21.26 -13.76 19.54
C ASP A 285 -20.99 -13.47 18.05
N ALA A 286 -21.91 -12.74 17.40
CA ALA A 286 -21.83 -12.41 15.98
C ALA A 286 -20.46 -11.85 15.55
N LYS A 287 -19.83 -11.01 16.39
CA LYS A 287 -18.49 -10.43 16.15
C LYS A 287 -17.36 -11.47 16.17
N CYS A 288 -17.57 -12.60 16.83
CA CYS A 288 -16.55 -13.61 17.12
C CYS A 288 -16.76 -14.94 16.37
N THR A 289 -17.84 -15.07 15.59
CA THR A 289 -18.14 -16.24 14.73
C THR A 289 -16.96 -16.67 13.85
N ALA A 290 -16.16 -15.72 13.37
CA ALA A 290 -14.96 -15.97 12.55
C ALA A 290 -13.84 -16.73 13.30
N TYR A 291 -13.85 -16.76 14.64
CA TYR A 291 -12.86 -17.46 15.47
C TYR A 291 -13.39 -18.79 16.05
N GLY A 292 -14.69 -19.07 15.90
CA GLY A 292 -15.32 -20.29 16.40
C GLY A 292 -16.84 -20.20 16.33
N ALA A 293 -17.51 -21.27 15.92
CA ALA A 293 -18.96 -21.31 15.75
C ALA A 293 -19.74 -21.30 17.09
N THR A 294 -19.15 -21.85 18.15
CA THR A 294 -19.73 -21.89 19.51
C THR A 294 -18.74 -21.39 20.56
N GLY A 295 -19.26 -20.95 21.71
CA GLY A 295 -18.45 -20.64 22.89
C GLY A 295 -17.57 -19.39 22.82
N MET A 296 -17.66 -18.54 21.79
CA MET A 296 -16.90 -17.28 21.73
C MET A 296 -17.75 -16.10 22.23
N ASN A 297 -17.23 -15.39 23.24
CA ASN A 297 -17.80 -14.15 23.78
C ASN A 297 -17.05 -12.94 23.20
N SER A 298 -17.74 -11.87 22.81
CA SER A 298 -17.06 -10.60 22.47
C SER A 298 -16.86 -9.72 23.70
N MET A 299 -15.73 -9.03 23.77
CA MET A 299 -15.43 -8.07 24.83
C MET A 299 -14.58 -6.91 24.30
N THR A 300 -15.12 -5.69 24.39
CA THR A 300 -14.37 -4.48 24.11
C THR A 300 -13.63 -4.03 25.36
N LEU A 301 -12.32 -3.81 25.23
CA LEU A 301 -11.43 -3.27 26.24
C LEU A 301 -11.01 -1.85 25.85
N SER A 302 -10.79 -0.99 26.85
CA SER A 302 -10.30 0.38 26.70
C SER A 302 -9.23 0.65 27.75
N GLY A 303 -8.11 1.25 27.35
CA GLY A 303 -6.97 1.43 28.25
C GLY A 303 -5.89 2.32 27.68
N HIS A 304 -4.69 2.23 28.25
CA HIS A 304 -3.54 3.01 27.83
C HIS A 304 -2.23 2.20 27.92
N ILE A 305 -1.33 2.48 26.99
CA ILE A 305 0.03 1.92 26.97
C ILE A 305 0.88 2.75 27.93
N VAL A 306 1.71 2.08 28.74
CA VAL A 306 2.55 2.69 29.78
C VAL A 306 3.98 2.23 29.58
N SER A 307 4.91 3.18 29.40
CA SER A 307 6.34 2.84 29.36
C SER A 307 6.89 2.75 30.79
N SER A 308 6.83 1.55 31.39
CA SER A 308 7.61 1.26 32.61
C SER A 308 9.07 0.92 32.29
N ASP A 309 9.32 0.52 31.05
CA ASP A 309 10.61 0.13 30.49
C ASP A 309 10.64 0.58 29.01
N PRO A 310 11.43 1.60 28.66
CA PRO A 310 11.52 2.11 27.30
C PRO A 310 12.05 1.08 26.28
N GLU A 311 12.88 0.11 26.67
CA GLU A 311 13.40 -0.90 25.73
C GLU A 311 12.34 -1.95 25.41
N ALA A 312 11.65 -2.48 26.43
CA ALA A 312 10.51 -3.36 26.23
C ALA A 312 9.39 -2.68 25.42
N THR A 313 9.10 -1.40 25.71
CA THR A 313 8.09 -0.61 24.98
C THR A 313 8.52 -0.38 23.53
N SER A 314 9.78 -0.01 23.30
CA SER A 314 10.33 0.21 21.96
C SER A 314 10.29 -1.05 21.09
N ALA A 315 10.63 -2.20 21.66
CA ALA A 315 10.56 -3.48 20.97
C ALA A 315 9.11 -3.87 20.62
N LEU A 316 8.17 -3.73 21.55
CA LEU A 316 6.74 -3.97 21.33
C LEU A 316 6.17 -3.10 20.19
N ILE A 317 6.42 -1.79 20.24
CA ILE A 317 5.94 -0.84 19.22
C ILE A 317 6.66 -1.07 17.88
N SER A 318 7.94 -1.46 17.88
CA SER A 318 8.66 -1.83 16.65
C SER A 318 8.03 -3.03 15.96
N GLN A 319 7.71 -4.11 16.69
CA GLN A 319 7.10 -5.31 16.10
C GLN A 319 5.71 -5.00 15.53
N TYR A 320 4.89 -4.23 16.26
CA TYR A 320 3.59 -3.77 15.78
C TYR A 320 3.70 -2.95 14.49
N LEU A 321 4.56 -1.93 14.47
CA LEU A 321 4.81 -1.09 13.29
C LEU A 321 5.46 -1.85 12.12
N SER A 322 6.18 -2.94 12.41
CA SER A 322 6.80 -3.80 11.40
C SER A 322 5.87 -4.83 10.76
N GLY A 323 4.58 -4.81 11.12
CA GLY A 323 3.59 -5.75 10.60
C GLY A 323 3.71 -7.15 11.19
N ASN A 324 4.34 -7.31 12.36
CA ASN A 324 4.50 -8.59 13.04
C ASN A 324 3.48 -8.79 14.17
N ALA A 325 2.80 -9.94 14.15
CA ALA A 325 1.93 -10.36 15.24
C ALA A 325 2.76 -10.62 16.52
N THR A 326 2.37 -10.01 17.64
CA THR A 326 3.22 -9.92 18.84
C THR A 326 2.57 -10.55 20.06
N HIS A 327 3.21 -11.56 20.66
CA HIS A 327 2.69 -12.21 21.87
C HIS A 327 2.78 -11.31 23.10
N VAL A 328 1.70 -11.27 23.88
CA VAL A 328 1.58 -10.57 25.15
C VAL A 328 0.93 -11.48 26.20
N GLN A 329 1.27 -11.26 27.47
CA GLN A 329 0.61 -11.89 28.60
C GLN A 329 -0.30 -10.87 29.28
N VAL A 330 -1.54 -11.24 29.56
CA VAL A 330 -2.56 -10.37 30.17
C VAL A 330 -2.98 -10.99 31.50
N GLY A 331 -3.10 -10.20 32.57
CA GLY A 331 -3.43 -10.70 33.90
C GLY A 331 -4.36 -9.79 34.68
N GLY A 332 -5.19 -10.34 35.57
CA GLY A 332 -6.11 -9.52 36.37
C GLY A 332 -5.37 -8.56 37.30
N CYS A 333 -5.80 -7.30 37.33
CA CYS A 333 -5.20 -6.23 38.15
C CYS A 333 -5.25 -6.54 39.65
N SER A 334 -4.25 -6.05 40.39
CA SER A 334 -4.24 -6.03 41.86
C SER A 334 -4.54 -4.62 42.39
N PRO A 335 -5.39 -4.42 43.42
CA PRO A 335 -6.09 -5.43 44.22
C PRO A 335 -7.47 -5.85 43.67
N SER A 336 -7.90 -5.30 42.53
CA SER A 336 -9.25 -5.52 41.97
C SER A 336 -9.22 -5.79 40.47
N ALA A 337 -9.45 -7.04 40.07
CA ALA A 337 -9.57 -7.46 38.68
C ALA A 337 -11.03 -7.41 38.15
N SER A 338 -12.01 -7.37 39.06
CA SER A 338 -13.44 -7.17 38.75
C SER A 338 -14.09 -6.31 39.84
N SER A 339 -15.09 -5.51 39.46
CA SER A 339 -15.95 -4.75 40.38
C SER A 339 -16.92 -5.63 41.20
N ILE A 340 -17.03 -6.92 40.90
CA ILE A 340 -17.90 -7.87 41.61
C ILE A 340 -17.06 -8.69 42.60
N SER A 341 -17.37 -8.58 43.89
CA SER A 341 -16.64 -9.25 44.98
C SER A 341 -16.51 -10.77 44.75
N LEU A 342 -17.62 -11.41 44.36
CA LEU A 342 -17.72 -12.84 44.10
C LEU A 342 -16.74 -13.34 43.01
N TYR A 343 -16.36 -12.51 42.04
CA TYR A 343 -15.48 -12.92 40.93
C TYR A 343 -14.06 -12.35 41.03
N ASN A 344 -13.87 -11.21 41.72
CA ASN A 344 -12.58 -10.51 41.83
C ASN A 344 -11.43 -11.44 42.26
N ALA A 345 -11.64 -12.30 43.25
CA ALA A 345 -10.58 -13.18 43.75
C ALA A 345 -10.14 -14.26 42.74
N ALA A 346 -11.06 -14.81 41.94
CA ALA A 346 -10.74 -15.77 40.89
C ALA A 346 -10.09 -15.10 39.67
N LEU A 347 -10.55 -13.90 39.30
CA LEU A 347 -10.03 -13.16 38.15
C LEU A 347 -8.65 -12.53 38.42
N ARG A 348 -8.29 -12.24 39.68
CA ARG A 348 -6.95 -11.75 40.06
C ARG A 348 -5.81 -12.71 39.74
N SER A 349 -6.04 -14.02 39.93
CA SER A 349 -5.06 -15.06 39.59
C SER A 349 -5.06 -15.44 38.10
N LEU A 350 -5.92 -14.84 37.29
CA LEU A 350 -5.99 -15.10 35.85
C LEU A 350 -4.71 -14.62 35.15
N ARG A 351 -4.20 -15.45 34.25
CA ARG A 351 -3.06 -15.17 33.37
C ARG A 351 -3.35 -15.75 31.99
N LEU A 352 -3.70 -14.88 31.07
CA LEU A 352 -4.03 -15.15 29.68
C LEU A 352 -2.80 -14.93 28.81
N ASN A 353 -2.64 -15.73 27.76
CA ASN A 353 -1.72 -15.42 26.68
C ASN A 353 -2.57 -14.94 25.49
N SER A 354 -2.11 -13.90 24.81
CA SER A 354 -2.76 -13.38 23.61
C SER A 354 -1.71 -12.91 22.60
N THR A 355 -2.16 -12.53 21.43
CA THR A 355 -1.31 -12.02 20.35
C THR A 355 -1.94 -10.73 19.84
N LEU A 356 -1.21 -9.62 19.94
CA LEU A 356 -1.60 -8.37 19.31
C LEU A 356 -1.49 -8.54 17.78
N PRO A 357 -2.51 -8.12 17.00
CA PRO A 357 -2.45 -8.16 15.56
C PRO A 357 -1.39 -7.16 15.05
N PRO A 358 -0.85 -7.37 13.84
CA PRO A 358 0.04 -6.42 13.20
C PRO A 358 -0.67 -5.09 12.92
N ASN A 359 0.10 -4.00 12.80
CA ASN A 359 -0.42 -2.72 12.33
C ASN A 359 -0.96 -2.87 10.88
N PRO A 360 -2.22 -2.51 10.60
CA PRO A 360 -2.82 -2.70 9.26
C PRO A 360 -2.27 -1.76 8.18
N LEU A 361 -1.50 -0.71 8.53
CA LEU A 361 -0.97 0.27 7.58
C LEU A 361 0.52 0.57 7.86
N PRO A 362 1.42 0.58 6.86
CA PRO A 362 2.82 0.88 7.08
C PRO A 362 3.02 2.36 7.50
N LEU A 363 4.07 2.62 8.30
CA LEU A 363 4.36 3.95 8.83
C LEU A 363 4.76 4.95 7.74
N ILE A 364 5.41 4.48 6.67
CA ILE A 364 5.64 5.22 5.42
C ILE A 364 4.78 4.56 4.34
N GLN A 365 3.87 5.33 3.74
CA GLN A 365 2.91 4.85 2.75
C GLN A 365 3.33 5.20 1.31
N ASP A 366 3.98 6.34 1.12
CA ASP A 366 4.41 6.87 -0.17
C ASP A 366 5.66 7.75 0.01
N LEU A 367 6.44 7.90 -1.07
CA LEU A 367 7.75 8.54 -1.07
C LEU A 367 7.99 9.20 -2.43
N ALA A 368 8.26 10.51 -2.44
CA ALA A 368 8.59 11.28 -3.64
C ALA A 368 9.95 11.98 -3.50
N PHE A 369 10.83 11.80 -4.48
CA PHE A 369 12.10 12.54 -4.55
C PHE A 369 11.84 13.99 -4.97
N ALA A 370 12.15 14.93 -4.08
CA ALA A 370 12.02 16.37 -4.31
C ALA A 370 13.32 17.01 -4.82
N SER A 371 14.48 16.43 -4.50
CA SER A 371 15.74 16.61 -5.22
C SER A 371 16.64 15.39 -5.08
N MET A 372 17.55 15.20 -6.03
CA MET A 372 18.53 14.11 -6.02
C MET A 372 19.83 14.58 -6.68
N ASP A 373 20.83 14.90 -5.89
CA ASP A 373 22.20 15.13 -6.36
C ASP A 373 22.98 13.81 -6.39
N VAL A 374 23.60 13.53 -7.55
CA VAL A 374 24.22 12.25 -7.89
C VAL A 374 25.71 12.48 -8.15
N VAL A 375 26.55 12.06 -7.19
CA VAL A 375 27.99 12.26 -7.21
C VAL A 375 28.70 10.92 -7.50
N PRO A 376 29.27 10.71 -8.71
CA PRO A 376 30.04 9.51 -9.00
C PRO A 376 31.27 9.39 -8.08
N GLN A 377 31.51 8.20 -7.52
CA GLN A 377 32.70 7.93 -6.70
C GLN A 377 33.52 6.78 -7.27
N THR A 378 32.88 5.65 -7.59
CA THR A 378 33.50 4.51 -8.26
C THR A 378 32.53 3.85 -9.26
N ASP A 379 32.96 2.76 -9.89
CA ASP A 379 32.12 1.80 -10.61
C ASP A 379 31.03 1.15 -9.74
N THR A 380 31.18 1.20 -8.41
CA THR A 380 30.43 0.42 -7.42
C THR A 380 29.80 1.27 -6.31
N ILE A 381 30.13 2.55 -6.22
CA ILE A 381 29.66 3.48 -5.19
C ILE A 381 29.29 4.83 -5.82
N VAL A 382 28.13 5.35 -5.41
CA VAL A 382 27.62 6.68 -5.77
C VAL A 382 27.32 7.42 -4.47
N GLY A 383 27.83 8.65 -4.33
CA GLY A 383 27.41 9.58 -3.28
C GLY A 383 26.06 10.20 -3.66
N MET A 384 25.14 10.28 -2.71
CA MET A 384 23.81 10.82 -2.95
C MET A 384 23.41 11.83 -1.87
N HIS A 385 23.08 13.04 -2.30
CA HIS A 385 22.42 14.05 -1.46
C HIS A 385 20.99 14.22 -1.97
N THR A 386 20.01 13.71 -1.23
CA THR A 386 18.60 13.68 -1.68
C THR A 386 17.69 14.37 -0.68
N VAL A 387 16.69 15.10 -1.20
CA VAL A 387 15.57 15.58 -0.40
C VAL A 387 14.34 14.78 -0.80
N VAL A 388 13.73 14.10 0.16
CA VAL A 388 12.63 13.16 -0.04
C VAL A 388 11.41 13.66 0.75
N LYS A 389 10.25 13.69 0.11
CA LYS A 389 8.96 13.90 0.77
C LYS A 389 8.33 12.54 1.03
N ALA A 390 8.14 12.19 2.29
CA ALA A 390 7.58 10.90 2.70
C ALA A 390 6.18 11.11 3.29
N THR A 391 5.18 10.45 2.71
CA THR A 391 3.81 10.42 3.23
C THR A 391 3.76 9.36 4.33
N THR A 392 3.58 9.81 5.57
CA THR A 392 3.60 8.97 6.77
C THR A 392 2.22 8.83 7.40
N HIS A 393 2.00 7.73 8.13
CA HIS A 393 0.73 7.47 8.82
C HIS A 393 0.96 7.02 10.27
N SER A 394 0.61 7.87 11.24
CA SER A 394 0.65 7.55 12.66
C SER A 394 -0.53 6.67 13.06
N PRO A 395 -0.33 5.45 13.59
CA PRO A 395 -1.43 4.67 14.17
C PRO A 395 -2.02 5.35 15.41
N LEU A 396 -1.29 6.28 16.03
CA LEU A 396 -1.74 7.06 17.19
C LEU A 396 -2.75 8.16 16.83
N GLY A 397 -3.05 8.35 15.54
CA GLY A 397 -3.99 9.36 15.07
C GLY A 397 -3.46 10.79 15.13
N ASN A 398 -4.37 11.76 14.97
CA ASN A 398 -4.02 13.17 14.71
C ASN A 398 -3.59 13.94 15.96
N HIS A 399 -3.89 13.44 17.16
CA HIS A 399 -3.71 14.16 18.43
C HIS A 399 -2.51 13.68 19.26
N SER A 400 -1.70 12.78 18.72
CA SER A 400 -0.49 12.24 19.37
C SER A 400 0.69 12.30 18.38
N PRO A 401 1.36 13.46 18.27
CA PRO A 401 2.45 13.65 17.33
C PRO A 401 3.71 12.89 17.77
N LEU A 402 4.41 12.30 16.80
CA LEU A 402 5.74 11.73 16.97
C LEU A 402 6.78 12.61 16.28
N THR A 403 7.74 13.12 17.06
CA THR A 403 8.94 13.78 16.53
C THR A 403 9.97 12.71 16.21
N LEU A 404 10.49 12.67 14.97
CA LEU A 404 11.49 11.68 14.55
C LEU A 404 12.89 12.28 14.52
N SER A 405 13.88 11.50 14.94
CA SER A 405 15.30 11.90 14.98
C SER A 405 16.23 10.69 14.80
N SER A 406 17.49 10.93 14.43
CA SER A 406 18.50 9.87 14.26
C SER A 406 18.03 8.71 13.38
N MET A 407 17.36 9.02 12.26
CA MET A 407 16.90 8.01 11.30
C MET A 407 18.07 7.43 10.52
N THR A 408 18.10 6.11 10.38
CA THR A 408 19.05 5.39 9.52
C THR A 408 18.28 4.41 8.63
N MET A 409 18.44 4.51 7.32
CA MET A 409 17.77 3.64 6.34
C MET A 409 18.80 2.73 5.65
N ALA A 410 18.40 1.48 5.43
CA ALA A 410 19.10 0.52 4.57
C ALA A 410 18.06 -0.12 3.64
N VAL A 411 18.05 0.32 2.39
CA VAL A 411 17.01 -0.03 1.41
C VAL A 411 17.63 -0.37 0.05
N GLU A 412 17.10 -1.40 -0.60
CA GLU A 412 17.33 -1.66 -2.01
C GLU A 412 16.58 -0.62 -2.85
N LEU A 413 17.24 -0.15 -3.91
CA LEU A 413 16.61 0.59 -4.99
C LEU A 413 16.45 -0.35 -6.19
N LEU A 414 15.25 -0.42 -6.79
CA LEU A 414 14.96 -1.26 -7.94
C LEU A 414 14.22 -0.47 -9.04
N SER A 415 14.45 -0.81 -10.31
CA SER A 415 13.85 -0.16 -11.48
C SER A 415 12.99 -1.15 -12.28
N GLY A 416 11.87 -0.67 -12.84
CA GLY A 416 11.03 -1.44 -13.75
C GLY A 416 10.58 -2.79 -13.16
N ASP A 417 10.93 -3.88 -13.85
CA ASP A 417 10.62 -5.28 -13.50
C ASP A 417 11.48 -5.81 -12.34
N GLU A 418 11.57 -5.05 -11.24
CA GLU A 418 12.42 -5.31 -10.06
C GLU A 418 13.93 -5.47 -10.35
N GLU A 419 14.46 -4.79 -11.37
CA GLU A 419 15.91 -4.80 -11.61
C GLU A 419 16.65 -4.04 -10.50
N ARG A 420 17.45 -4.75 -9.70
CA ARG A 420 18.15 -4.21 -8.51
C ARG A 420 19.29 -3.28 -8.94
N LEU A 421 19.18 -1.99 -8.58
CA LEU A 421 20.18 -0.96 -8.88
C LEU A 421 21.34 -0.95 -7.88
N GLY A 422 21.00 -1.05 -6.59
CA GLY A 422 21.96 -0.99 -5.50
C GLY A 422 21.29 -0.92 -4.12
N THR A 423 22.11 -0.93 -3.07
CA THR A 423 21.67 -0.69 -1.68
C THR A 423 21.99 0.74 -1.27
N PHE A 424 20.97 1.54 -1.01
CA PHE A 424 21.04 2.90 -0.48
C PHE A 424 21.19 2.84 1.04
N VAL A 425 22.29 3.38 1.56
CA VAL A 425 22.63 3.41 2.99
C VAL A 425 22.86 4.86 3.42
N THR A 426 22.05 5.34 4.36
CA THR A 426 22.14 6.72 4.85
C THR A 426 23.22 6.87 5.91
N HIS A 427 24.14 7.82 5.73
CA HIS A 427 25.08 8.27 6.76
C HIS A 427 24.45 9.28 7.71
N ARG A 428 23.54 10.12 7.20
CA ARG A 428 22.77 11.10 7.96
C ARG A 428 21.41 11.31 7.32
N VAL A 429 20.37 11.42 8.16
CA VAL A 429 19.02 11.85 7.76
C VAL A 429 18.56 12.94 8.71
N ASP A 430 18.39 14.16 8.19
CA ASP A 430 17.74 15.24 8.90
C ASP A 430 16.23 15.22 8.60
N VAL A 431 15.41 15.01 9.63
CA VAL A 431 13.95 14.88 9.49
C VAL A 431 13.29 16.20 9.86
N THR A 432 12.44 16.72 8.97
CA THR A 432 11.65 17.93 9.18
C THR A 432 10.16 17.59 9.14
N GLY A 433 9.46 17.91 10.22
CA GLY A 433 8.05 17.61 10.44
C GLY A 433 7.81 16.57 11.55
N ASN A 434 6.56 16.46 11.99
CA ASN A 434 6.10 15.47 12.96
C ASN A 434 5.11 14.51 12.31
N VAL A 435 5.05 13.28 12.79
CA VAL A 435 4.12 12.25 12.31
C VAL A 435 2.87 12.24 13.19
N SER A 436 1.75 12.73 12.66
CA SER A 436 0.45 12.83 13.36
C SER A 436 -0.69 12.62 12.37
N GLY A 437 -1.47 11.54 12.54
CA GLY A 437 -2.39 11.08 11.49
C GLY A 437 -1.63 10.79 10.19
N THR A 438 -2.22 11.14 9.04
CA THR A 438 -1.50 11.15 7.76
C THR A 438 -0.79 12.49 7.55
N THR A 439 0.54 12.48 7.44
CA THR A 439 1.39 13.69 7.40
C THR A 439 2.60 13.54 6.49
N ASN A 440 2.98 14.61 5.80
CA ASN A 440 4.15 14.63 4.92
C ASN A 440 5.39 15.09 5.69
N LEU A 441 6.38 14.22 5.82
CA LEU A 441 7.72 14.59 6.30
C LEU A 441 8.60 15.04 5.13
N THR A 442 9.59 15.89 5.43
CA THR A 442 10.74 16.09 4.55
C THR A 442 11.97 15.46 5.18
N LEU A 443 12.62 14.57 4.44
CA LEU A 443 13.83 13.84 4.82
C LEU A 443 14.98 14.36 3.96
N ALA A 444 15.97 15.03 4.56
CA ALA A 444 17.21 15.39 3.87
C ALA A 444 18.27 14.32 4.17
N CYS A 445 18.66 13.57 3.14
CA CYS A 445 19.49 12.37 3.24
C CYS A 445 20.88 12.63 2.64
N ASN A 446 21.91 12.33 3.41
CA ASN A 446 23.27 12.12 2.91
C ASN A 446 23.57 10.62 2.98
N ALA A 447 23.84 10.00 1.83
CA ALA A 447 23.87 8.55 1.68
C ALA A 447 24.93 8.10 0.67
N SER A 448 25.27 6.81 0.73
CA SER A 448 25.96 6.09 -0.33
C SER A 448 25.01 5.06 -0.94
N LEU A 449 24.95 5.01 -2.26
CA LEU A 449 24.32 3.93 -3.00
C LEU A 449 25.43 2.96 -3.47
N HIS A 450 25.41 1.76 -2.91
CA HIS A 450 26.32 0.67 -3.29
C HIS A 450 25.69 -0.11 -4.45
N LEU A 451 26.27 0.02 -5.64
CA LEU A 451 25.71 -0.50 -6.88
C LEU A 451 25.89 -2.02 -7.00
N PHE A 452 24.89 -2.68 -7.60
CA PHE A 452 25.06 -4.06 -8.07
C PHE A 452 25.68 -4.09 -9.49
N GLU A 453 26.29 -5.22 -9.85
CA GLU A 453 26.80 -5.49 -11.21
C GLU A 453 27.68 -4.36 -11.80
N ASN A 454 28.58 -3.82 -10.99
CA ASN A 454 29.49 -2.72 -11.33
C ASN A 454 28.74 -1.51 -11.95
N GLY A 455 27.52 -1.26 -11.47
CA GLY A 455 26.68 -0.15 -11.87
C GLY A 455 25.95 -0.31 -13.20
N MET A 456 26.07 -1.44 -13.91
CA MET A 456 25.44 -1.60 -15.23
C MET A 456 23.89 -1.50 -15.23
N PRO A 457 23.16 -1.92 -14.19
CA PRO A 457 21.74 -1.61 -14.03
C PRO A 457 21.48 -0.13 -13.75
N PHE A 458 22.28 0.49 -12.87
CA PHE A 458 22.13 1.91 -12.51
C PHE A 458 22.44 2.85 -13.69
N GLY A 459 23.45 2.57 -14.50
CA GLY A 459 23.71 3.29 -15.75
C GLY A 459 22.53 3.21 -16.73
N ARG A 460 21.85 2.05 -16.83
CA ARG A 460 20.62 1.92 -17.62
C ARG A 460 19.45 2.71 -17.02
N PHE A 461 19.31 2.74 -15.70
CA PHE A 461 18.30 3.55 -15.00
C PHE A 461 18.53 5.07 -15.20
N VAL A 462 19.76 5.56 -15.03
CA VAL A 462 20.11 6.96 -15.29
C VAL A 462 19.89 7.31 -16.77
N ARG A 463 20.20 6.41 -17.71
CA ARG A 463 19.87 6.60 -19.13
C ARG A 463 18.37 6.73 -19.39
N SER A 464 17.54 5.90 -18.75
CA SER A 464 16.08 6.02 -18.81
C SER A 464 15.60 7.36 -18.23
N LEU A 465 16.20 7.83 -17.13
CA LEU A 465 15.93 9.16 -16.57
C LEU A 465 16.33 10.30 -17.52
N VAL A 466 17.46 10.19 -18.23
CA VAL A 466 17.86 11.19 -19.23
C VAL A 466 16.84 11.25 -20.37
N GLN A 467 16.41 10.09 -20.87
CA GLN A 467 15.55 9.99 -22.06
C GLN A 467 14.06 10.25 -21.78
N LEU A 468 13.54 9.86 -20.62
CA LEU A 468 12.12 9.92 -20.29
C LEU A 468 11.76 11.16 -19.45
N ARG A 469 10.45 11.42 -19.31
CA ARG A 469 9.94 12.48 -18.41
C ARG A 469 9.86 12.03 -16.96
N GLN A 470 9.66 10.73 -16.71
CA GLN A 470 9.62 10.11 -15.39
C GLN A 470 10.13 8.66 -15.51
N THR A 471 10.60 8.07 -14.41
CA THR A 471 10.95 6.64 -14.33
C THR A 471 10.54 6.08 -12.97
N PRO A 472 9.90 4.89 -12.90
CA PRO A 472 9.54 4.26 -11.64
C PRO A 472 10.77 3.72 -10.91
N ILE A 473 10.82 3.91 -9.59
CA ILE A 473 11.81 3.31 -8.70
C ILE A 473 11.12 2.73 -7.46
N TRP A 474 11.38 1.47 -7.15
CA TRP A 474 10.96 0.86 -5.89
C TRP A 474 12.01 1.12 -4.81
N VAL A 475 11.54 1.46 -3.61
CA VAL A 475 12.36 1.58 -2.40
C VAL A 475 11.91 0.47 -1.45
N ARG A 476 12.78 -0.52 -1.21
CA ARG A 476 12.46 -1.73 -0.45
C ARG A 476 13.51 -2.05 0.61
N GLY A 477 13.11 -2.11 1.88
CA GLY A 477 14.03 -2.49 2.97
C GLY A 477 13.47 -2.11 4.32
N SER A 478 14.32 -1.56 5.19
CA SER A 478 13.88 -1.08 6.51
C SER A 478 14.69 0.11 7.03
N PHE A 479 14.17 0.74 8.07
CA PHE A 479 14.85 1.81 8.80
C PHE A 479 14.77 1.61 10.32
N ASN A 480 15.71 2.26 11.00
CA ASN A 480 15.69 2.50 12.43
C ASN A 480 15.51 4.01 12.66
N VAL A 481 14.82 4.41 13.72
CA VAL A 481 14.62 5.82 14.06
C VAL A 481 14.35 5.98 15.56
N ILE A 482 14.75 7.12 16.12
CA ILE A 482 14.34 7.53 17.47
C ILE A 482 13.08 8.38 17.35
N ALA A 483 11.97 7.91 17.89
CA ALA A 483 10.67 8.60 17.88
C ALA A 483 10.33 9.09 19.29
N THR A 484 10.04 10.38 19.47
CA THR A 484 9.64 10.95 20.77
C THR A 484 8.21 11.47 20.73
N GLY A 485 7.42 11.15 21.75
CA GLY A 485 6.02 11.57 21.89
C GLY A 485 5.40 11.08 23.20
N ALA A 486 4.12 10.70 23.18
CA ALA A 486 3.33 10.35 24.36
C ALA A 486 3.82 9.16 25.20
N LEU A 487 4.72 8.30 24.68
CA LEU A 487 5.37 7.20 25.41
C LEU A 487 6.80 7.55 25.85
N GLY A 488 7.19 8.83 25.80
CA GLY A 488 8.58 9.26 25.90
C GLY A 488 9.34 9.01 24.61
N THR A 489 10.61 8.63 24.73
CA THR A 489 11.51 8.37 23.59
C THR A 489 11.59 6.86 23.32
N LEU A 490 11.12 6.45 22.14
CA LEU A 490 11.15 5.09 21.63
C LEU A 490 12.26 4.91 20.59
N ARG A 491 12.97 3.79 20.64
CA ARG A 491 13.94 3.37 19.63
C ARG A 491 13.29 2.36 18.68
N LEU A 492 12.75 2.85 17.58
CA LEU A 492 12.10 1.99 16.58
C LEU A 492 13.16 1.32 15.70
N THR A 493 13.06 0.00 15.51
CA THR A 493 14.05 -0.79 14.78
C THR A 493 13.44 -1.74 13.76
N ASN A 494 14.10 -1.88 12.61
CA ASN A 494 13.68 -2.73 11.48
C ASN A 494 12.25 -2.44 10.97
N VAL A 495 11.81 -1.18 11.02
CA VAL A 495 10.51 -0.76 10.48
C VAL A 495 10.58 -0.83 8.95
N PRO A 496 9.70 -1.58 8.26
CA PRO A 496 9.81 -1.84 6.84
C PRO A 496 9.40 -0.63 6.00
N VAL A 497 9.99 -0.53 4.81
CA VAL A 497 9.59 0.36 3.72
C VAL A 497 9.45 -0.48 2.46
N HIS A 498 8.32 -0.35 1.78
CA HIS A 498 8.09 -0.95 0.48
C HIS A 498 7.14 -0.04 -0.31
N VAL A 499 7.73 0.88 -1.08
CA VAL A 499 6.99 1.95 -1.79
C VAL A 499 7.49 2.10 -3.22
N LEU A 500 6.58 2.42 -4.13
CA LEU A 500 6.88 2.77 -5.52
C LEU A 500 6.89 4.30 -5.64
N SER A 501 8.03 4.85 -6.07
CA SER A 501 8.21 6.28 -6.33
C SER A 501 8.32 6.54 -7.84
N LEU A 502 7.97 7.76 -8.26
CA LEU A 502 8.22 8.26 -9.61
C LEU A 502 9.28 9.36 -9.56
N VAL A 503 10.46 9.09 -10.11
CA VAL A 503 11.54 10.08 -10.23
C VAL A 503 11.34 10.87 -11.52
N GLY A 504 11.44 12.21 -11.45
CA GLY A 504 11.40 13.08 -12.62
C GLY A 504 12.65 12.94 -13.47
N GLY A 505 12.48 12.74 -14.78
CA GLY A 505 13.55 12.61 -15.77
C GLY A 505 13.80 13.90 -16.56
N MET A 506 14.86 13.90 -17.36
CA MET A 506 15.39 15.07 -18.10
C MET A 506 14.72 15.27 -19.48
N ALA A 507 13.73 14.45 -19.84
CA ALA A 507 12.92 14.58 -21.06
C ALA A 507 13.74 14.67 -22.36
N GLY A 508 14.82 13.89 -22.45
CA GLY A 508 15.74 13.83 -23.59
C GLY A 508 16.69 15.03 -23.70
N LEU A 509 16.78 15.88 -22.67
CA LEU A 509 17.50 17.18 -22.73
C LEU A 509 17.06 18.01 -23.94
N SER A 510 15.76 17.97 -24.26
CA SER A 510 15.19 18.48 -25.52
C SER A 510 15.10 20.01 -25.62
N ASN A 511 15.43 20.75 -24.55
CA ASN A 511 15.49 22.21 -24.55
C ASN A 511 16.95 22.67 -24.46
N VAL A 512 17.61 22.68 -25.63
CA VAL A 512 18.98 23.18 -25.83
C VAL A 512 18.94 24.29 -26.87
N SER A 513 19.66 25.38 -26.63
CA SER A 513 19.79 26.50 -27.56
C SER A 513 21.24 26.96 -27.71
N ILE A 514 21.59 27.46 -28.89
CA ILE A 514 22.93 27.98 -29.19
C ILE A 514 22.89 29.50 -29.04
N VAL A 515 23.66 30.01 -28.08
CA VAL A 515 23.68 31.42 -27.66
C VAL A 515 24.70 32.23 -28.44
N ASN A 516 25.85 31.63 -28.76
CA ASN A 516 26.92 32.24 -29.54
C ASN A 516 27.71 31.16 -30.31
N PHE A 517 28.32 31.56 -31.43
CA PHE A 517 29.15 30.72 -32.28
C PHE A 517 30.23 31.58 -32.95
N SER A 518 31.47 31.10 -33.01
CA SER A 518 32.58 31.76 -33.68
C SER A 518 33.62 30.75 -34.17
N LEU A 519 34.25 31.05 -35.29
CA LEU A 519 35.40 30.33 -35.86
C LEU A 519 36.64 31.25 -35.74
N PRO A 520 37.38 31.23 -34.61
CA PRO A 520 38.33 32.29 -34.26
C PRO A 520 39.73 32.14 -34.88
N GLY A 521 40.10 30.94 -35.34
CA GLY A 521 41.44 30.63 -35.83
C GLY A 521 41.50 30.41 -37.35
N PRO A 522 42.70 30.42 -37.96
CA PRO A 522 42.88 29.95 -39.33
C PRO A 522 42.67 28.42 -39.42
N HIS A 523 42.40 27.93 -40.62
CA HIS A 523 42.26 26.50 -40.89
C HIS A 523 43.54 25.71 -40.55
N SER A 524 43.39 24.54 -39.92
CA SER A 524 44.48 23.66 -39.48
C SER A 524 44.32 22.24 -40.05
N SER A 525 45.36 21.41 -39.94
CA SER A 525 45.31 20.00 -40.32
C SER A 525 44.32 19.15 -39.51
N GLU A 526 43.85 19.64 -38.37
CA GLU A 526 42.80 19.00 -37.55
C GLU A 526 41.39 19.51 -37.89
N GLY A 527 41.30 20.50 -38.78
CA GLY A 527 40.07 21.19 -39.19
C GLY A 527 40.06 22.66 -38.79
N GLN A 528 38.92 23.29 -39.00
CA GLN A 528 38.66 24.69 -38.63
C GLN A 528 38.27 24.78 -37.15
N GLN A 529 39.02 25.55 -36.34
CA GLN A 529 38.66 25.74 -34.93
C GLN A 529 37.29 26.42 -34.79
N VAL A 530 36.48 25.92 -33.86
CA VAL A 530 35.16 26.44 -33.47
C VAL A 530 35.10 26.65 -31.96
N THR A 531 34.42 27.73 -31.58
CA THR A 531 34.04 28.03 -30.20
C THR A 531 32.56 28.40 -30.18
N ALA A 532 31.78 27.88 -29.25
CA ALA A 532 30.36 28.17 -29.12
C ALA A 532 29.92 28.20 -27.65
N VAL A 533 28.77 28.83 -27.40
CA VAL A 533 28.11 28.87 -26.09
C VAL A 533 26.71 28.32 -26.26
N SER A 534 26.32 27.38 -25.40
CA SER A 534 25.00 26.76 -25.45
C SER A 534 24.35 26.73 -24.07
N ASP A 535 23.04 26.95 -24.04
CA ASP A 535 22.20 26.87 -22.85
C ASP A 535 21.40 25.56 -22.88
N ILE A 536 21.54 24.75 -21.83
CA ILE A 536 20.91 23.44 -21.66
C ILE A 536 19.96 23.50 -20.47
N TRP A 537 18.66 23.30 -20.68
CA TRP A 537 17.68 23.26 -19.60
C TRP A 537 17.43 21.83 -19.12
N ASN A 538 17.60 21.61 -17.82
CA ASN A 538 17.28 20.35 -17.15
C ASN A 538 15.90 20.44 -16.45
N PRO A 539 14.84 19.79 -16.96
CA PRO A 539 13.51 19.82 -16.33
C PRO A 539 13.39 18.95 -15.08
N SER A 540 14.40 18.12 -14.78
CA SER A 540 14.36 17.17 -13.67
C SER A 540 14.71 17.83 -12.32
N ALA A 541 14.40 17.14 -11.23
CA ALA A 541 14.91 17.47 -9.89
C ALA A 541 16.25 16.78 -9.58
N ILE A 542 16.92 16.23 -10.60
CA ILE A 542 18.19 15.52 -10.48
C ILE A 542 19.32 16.50 -10.81
N ALA A 543 20.30 16.60 -9.93
CA ALA A 543 21.59 17.21 -10.22
C ALA A 543 22.60 16.10 -10.58
N MET A 544 23.44 16.35 -11.58
CA MET A 544 24.51 15.42 -11.96
C MET A 544 25.69 16.18 -12.56
N ASP A 545 26.88 15.92 -12.02
CA ASP A 545 28.12 16.22 -12.73
C ASP A 545 28.43 15.07 -13.69
N VAL A 546 28.59 15.39 -14.98
CA VAL A 546 28.92 14.44 -16.04
C VAL A 546 30.44 14.39 -16.30
N GLY A 547 31.18 15.42 -15.87
CA GLY A 547 32.58 15.63 -16.25
C GLY A 547 32.75 16.12 -17.70
N ASP A 548 33.96 15.96 -18.26
CA ASP A 548 34.21 16.34 -19.65
C ASP A 548 33.52 15.38 -20.63
N VAL A 549 32.73 15.94 -21.54
CA VAL A 549 32.07 15.21 -22.63
C VAL A 549 32.61 15.63 -23.99
N GLN A 550 32.68 14.69 -24.92
CA GLN A 550 32.91 14.95 -26.33
C GLN A 550 31.58 14.83 -27.09
N LEU A 551 31.31 15.82 -27.93
CA LEU A 551 30.06 16.01 -28.65
C LEU A 551 30.33 16.05 -30.15
N ARG A 552 29.66 15.19 -30.92
CA ARG A 552 29.61 15.26 -32.39
C ARG A 552 28.52 16.23 -32.81
N LEU A 553 28.85 17.12 -33.75
CA LEU A 553 27.92 18.06 -34.39
C LEU A 553 27.61 17.57 -35.81
N ALA A 554 26.33 17.53 -36.21
CA ALA A 554 25.93 17.08 -37.54
C ALA A 554 24.63 17.75 -38.04
N VAL A 555 24.50 17.89 -39.36
CA VAL A 555 23.28 18.41 -40.03
C VAL A 555 22.30 17.28 -40.35
N SER A 556 22.83 16.09 -40.64
CA SER A 556 22.06 14.87 -40.89
C SER A 556 22.86 13.64 -40.44
N THR A 557 22.22 12.46 -40.46
CA THR A 557 22.86 11.18 -40.05
C THR A 557 24.05 10.76 -40.92
N LYS A 558 24.30 11.44 -42.05
CA LYS A 558 25.48 11.25 -42.92
C LYS A 558 26.43 12.45 -42.93
N SER A 559 26.01 13.60 -42.42
CA SER A 559 26.65 14.89 -42.63
C SER A 559 27.17 15.47 -41.32
N VAL A 560 28.32 14.98 -40.89
CA VAL A 560 29.03 15.45 -39.69
C VAL A 560 29.76 16.75 -39.99
N LEU A 561 29.60 17.76 -39.12
CA LEU A 561 30.32 19.03 -39.18
C LEU A 561 31.67 18.94 -38.45
N GLY A 562 31.71 18.23 -37.32
CA GLY A 562 32.92 18.09 -36.51
C GLY A 562 32.63 17.66 -35.07
N PHE A 563 33.57 17.97 -34.18
CA PHE A 563 33.54 17.59 -32.77
C PHE A 563 33.93 18.76 -31.87
N VAL A 564 33.24 18.88 -30.74
CA VAL A 564 33.52 19.85 -29.67
C VAL A 564 33.53 19.14 -28.32
N ALA A 565 34.18 19.73 -27.31
CA ALA A 565 34.22 19.26 -25.94
C ALA A 565 33.71 20.33 -24.97
N THR A 566 33.24 19.88 -23.80
CA THR A 566 32.88 20.76 -22.68
C THR A 566 32.86 19.96 -21.37
N HIS A 567 33.08 20.62 -20.23
CA HIS A 567 32.68 20.07 -18.94
C HIS A 567 31.17 20.26 -18.78
N MET A 568 30.43 19.19 -18.49
CA MET A 568 28.96 19.24 -18.41
C MET A 568 28.47 18.99 -16.98
N THR A 569 27.96 20.04 -16.35
CA THR A 569 27.19 19.96 -15.10
C THR A 569 25.72 20.19 -15.40
N LEU A 570 24.83 19.35 -14.88
CA LEU A 570 23.39 19.49 -14.99
C LEU A 570 22.80 19.82 -13.62
N GLU A 571 22.42 21.09 -13.43
CA GLU A 571 21.72 21.56 -12.23
C GLU A 571 20.21 21.23 -12.29
N PRO A 572 19.51 21.06 -11.14
CA PRO A 572 18.11 20.67 -11.11
C PRO A 572 17.18 21.89 -11.36
N GLN A 573 16.25 21.75 -12.30
CA GLN A 573 15.27 22.80 -12.66
C GLN A 573 15.91 24.17 -13.03
N SER A 574 17.09 24.14 -13.64
CA SER A 574 17.82 25.34 -14.10
C SER A 574 18.34 25.20 -15.54
N THR A 575 18.84 26.31 -16.09
CA THR A 575 19.57 26.35 -17.36
C THR A 575 21.07 26.36 -17.07
N SER A 576 21.75 25.28 -17.42
CA SER A 576 23.21 25.17 -17.37
C SER A 576 23.82 25.72 -18.66
N ARG A 577 24.70 26.73 -18.56
CA ARG A 577 25.42 27.31 -19.70
C ARG A 577 26.76 26.61 -19.88
N VAL A 578 27.00 26.06 -21.07
CA VAL A 578 28.24 25.35 -21.42
C VAL A 578 29.03 26.09 -22.50
N HIS A 579 30.35 26.01 -22.40
CA HIS A 579 31.31 26.49 -23.41
C HIS A 579 31.81 25.30 -24.22
N LEU A 580 31.66 25.38 -25.54
CA LEU A 580 31.90 24.29 -26.49
C LEU A 580 33.11 24.64 -27.36
N ASP A 581 34.22 23.94 -27.18
CA ASP A 581 35.47 24.20 -27.89
C ASP A 581 35.88 22.98 -28.73
N GLY A 582 36.34 23.19 -29.97
CA GLY A 582 36.81 22.07 -30.81
C GLY A 582 37.05 22.43 -32.27
N HIS A 583 36.82 21.47 -33.17
CA HIS A 583 37.13 21.59 -34.60
C HIS A 583 36.01 21.09 -35.51
N LEU A 584 35.73 21.87 -36.55
CA LEU A 584 34.90 21.48 -37.70
C LEU A 584 35.80 20.88 -38.78
N ASN A 585 35.52 19.64 -39.14
CA ASN A 585 36.22 18.89 -40.17
C ASN A 585 35.21 18.00 -40.93
N PRO A 586 34.31 18.62 -41.72
CA PRO A 586 33.33 17.90 -42.52
C PRO A 586 34.02 17.11 -43.64
N ALA A 587 33.50 15.93 -43.95
CA ALA A 587 34.05 15.10 -45.01
C ALA A 587 33.84 15.73 -46.40
N VAL A 588 34.89 15.69 -47.21
CA VAL A 588 34.87 15.97 -48.66
C VAL A 588 34.76 14.67 -49.45
N ASP A 589 34.31 14.76 -50.70
CA ASP A 589 34.29 13.65 -51.65
C ASP A 589 35.63 13.49 -52.43
N ASP A 590 35.66 12.57 -53.40
CA ASP A 590 36.85 12.30 -54.24
C ASP A 590 37.27 13.50 -55.12
N HIS A 591 36.42 14.52 -55.29
CA HIS A 591 36.71 15.76 -56.02
C HIS A 591 37.15 16.90 -55.09
N GLY A 592 36.99 16.73 -53.77
CA GLY A 592 37.24 17.75 -52.76
C GLY A 592 36.01 18.58 -52.37
N ASP A 593 34.82 18.22 -52.85
CA ASP A 593 33.57 18.94 -52.58
C ASP A 593 32.92 18.51 -51.26
N LEU A 594 32.35 19.47 -50.53
CA LEU A 594 31.60 19.22 -49.30
C LEU A 594 30.21 18.62 -49.59
N HIS A 595 29.77 17.68 -48.75
CA HIS A 595 28.44 17.08 -48.88
C HIS A 595 27.32 18.14 -48.88
N PRO A 596 26.29 18.06 -49.77
CA PRO A 596 25.30 19.12 -49.97
C PRO A 596 24.59 19.64 -48.70
N ASP A 597 24.32 18.78 -47.72
CA ASP A 597 23.73 19.20 -46.42
C ASP A 597 24.60 20.24 -45.68
N VAL A 598 25.93 20.12 -45.77
CA VAL A 598 26.89 21.02 -45.11
C VAL A 598 26.92 22.37 -45.81
N ASN A 599 26.92 22.38 -47.15
CA ASN A 599 26.78 23.60 -47.94
C ASN A 599 25.43 24.29 -47.66
N ALA A 600 24.34 23.53 -47.60
CA ALA A 600 23.02 24.06 -47.27
C ALA A 600 22.97 24.67 -45.85
N PHE A 601 23.64 24.07 -44.86
CA PHE A 601 23.75 24.59 -43.50
C PHE A 601 24.46 25.96 -43.46
N PHE A 602 25.62 26.10 -44.10
CA PHE A 602 26.36 27.37 -44.11
C PHE A 602 25.66 28.45 -44.97
N SER A 603 25.07 28.07 -46.10
CA SER A 603 24.26 28.98 -46.91
C SER A 603 23.06 29.52 -46.13
N ARG A 604 22.33 28.66 -45.41
CA ARG A 604 21.25 29.10 -44.53
C ARG A 604 21.73 30.04 -43.44
N TYR A 605 22.84 29.72 -42.79
CA TYR A 605 23.41 30.55 -41.73
C TYR A 605 23.65 31.99 -42.22
N ILE A 606 24.31 32.16 -43.36
CA ILE A 606 24.63 33.49 -43.93
C ILE A 606 23.36 34.18 -44.48
N SER A 607 22.39 33.43 -45.00
CA SER A 607 21.07 33.94 -45.43
C SER A 607 20.08 34.23 -44.29
N ASN A 608 20.55 34.24 -43.03
CA ASN A 608 19.71 34.42 -41.83
C ASN A 608 18.57 33.39 -41.67
N GLU A 609 18.70 32.19 -42.26
CA GLU A 609 17.77 31.07 -42.09
C GLU A 609 18.22 30.13 -40.96
N PRO A 610 17.31 29.67 -40.08
CA PRO A 610 17.63 28.68 -39.07
C PRO A 610 17.88 27.30 -39.68
N SER A 611 18.82 26.54 -39.11
CA SER A 611 19.10 25.14 -39.48
C SER A 611 18.92 24.21 -38.30
N LEU A 612 18.51 22.97 -38.55
CA LEU A 612 18.54 21.92 -37.52
C LEU A 612 19.98 21.44 -37.32
N LEU A 613 20.38 21.24 -36.06
CA LEU A 613 21.64 20.65 -35.68
C LEU A 613 21.39 19.45 -34.75
N GLU A 614 21.97 18.31 -35.10
CA GLU A 614 22.12 17.14 -34.25
C GLU A 614 23.39 17.27 -33.40
N ILE A 615 23.24 17.15 -32.09
CA ILE A 615 24.33 17.08 -31.11
C ILE A 615 24.26 15.72 -30.43
N ALA A 616 25.35 14.94 -30.43
CA ALA A 616 25.38 13.61 -29.82
C ALA A 616 26.64 13.39 -28.97
N ILE A 617 26.48 12.87 -27.76
CA ILE A 617 27.60 12.48 -26.89
C ILE A 617 28.29 11.25 -27.48
N THR A 618 29.56 11.40 -27.87
CA THR A 618 30.39 10.33 -28.45
C THR A 618 31.31 9.67 -27.43
N SER A 619 31.85 10.45 -26.48
CA SER A 619 32.66 9.94 -25.38
C SER A 619 32.51 10.81 -24.14
N ILE A 620 32.88 10.26 -22.98
CA ILE A 620 32.88 10.94 -21.68
C ILE A 620 34.22 10.59 -21.02
N ASN A 621 34.95 11.60 -20.55
CA ASN A 621 36.30 11.47 -20.00
C ASN A 621 36.26 10.95 -18.54
N THR A 622 35.74 9.75 -18.36
CA THR A 622 35.58 9.11 -17.04
C THR A 622 35.98 7.65 -17.08
N THR A 623 36.63 7.17 -16.03
CA THR A 623 36.94 5.75 -15.82
C THR A 623 35.77 4.96 -15.25
N ILE A 624 34.64 5.60 -14.93
CA ILE A 624 33.48 5.00 -14.27
C ILE A 624 32.52 4.40 -15.32
N PRO A 625 32.37 3.05 -15.41
CA PRO A 625 31.65 2.42 -16.52
C PRO A 625 30.15 2.77 -16.58
N TRP A 626 29.49 2.91 -15.42
CA TRP A 626 28.06 3.23 -15.40
C TRP A 626 27.77 4.67 -15.86
N VAL A 627 28.69 5.61 -15.65
CA VAL A 627 28.56 6.99 -16.15
C VAL A 627 28.65 6.99 -17.67
N GLN A 628 29.65 6.30 -18.24
CA GLN A 628 29.74 6.09 -19.70
C GLN A 628 28.44 5.49 -20.25
N GLN A 629 27.94 4.40 -19.64
CA GLN A 629 26.71 3.72 -20.06
C GLN A 629 25.44 4.59 -19.94
N SER A 630 25.41 5.54 -19.00
CA SER A 630 24.24 6.38 -18.73
C SER A 630 23.94 7.43 -19.80
N LEU A 631 24.99 7.97 -20.43
CA LEU A 631 24.90 9.11 -21.36
C LEU A 631 25.47 8.80 -22.76
N ALA A 632 26.09 7.63 -22.94
CA ALA A 632 26.50 7.16 -24.26
C ALA A 632 25.33 7.10 -25.24
N ARG A 633 25.49 7.77 -26.39
CA ARG A 633 24.47 7.90 -27.44
C ARG A 633 23.22 8.68 -27.01
N THR A 634 23.30 9.53 -25.99
CA THR A 634 22.33 10.62 -25.83
C THR A 634 22.51 11.58 -27.01
N GLN A 635 21.40 11.88 -27.67
CA GLN A 635 21.31 12.71 -28.87
C GLN A 635 20.23 13.76 -28.65
N VAL A 636 20.58 15.02 -28.92
CA VAL A 636 19.70 16.17 -28.86
C VAL A 636 19.60 16.78 -30.26
N GLN A 637 18.44 17.33 -30.60
CA GLN A 637 18.27 18.19 -31.76
C GLN A 637 18.00 19.62 -31.29
N THR A 638 18.72 20.59 -31.84
CA THR A 638 18.55 22.02 -31.56
C THR A 638 18.44 22.80 -32.86
N VAL A 639 18.02 24.07 -32.76
CA VAL A 639 18.00 25.00 -33.88
C VAL A 639 19.25 25.87 -33.81
N PHE A 640 20.10 25.75 -34.81
CA PHE A 640 21.20 26.67 -35.05
C PHE A 640 20.64 27.95 -35.68
N PRO A 641 20.80 29.13 -35.05
CA PRO A 641 20.26 30.37 -35.57
C PRO A 641 21.03 30.84 -36.81
N GLY A 642 20.34 31.44 -37.77
CA GLY A 642 20.97 32.23 -38.83
C GLY A 642 21.60 33.52 -38.29
N VAL A 643 22.43 34.18 -39.10
CA VAL A 643 22.96 35.52 -38.79
C VAL A 643 22.51 36.51 -39.86
N ALA A 644 21.96 37.65 -39.42
CA ALA A 644 21.64 38.76 -40.30
C ALA A 644 22.92 39.49 -40.71
N VAL A 645 23.31 39.37 -41.98
CA VAL A 645 24.51 40.01 -42.54
C VAL A 645 24.34 40.34 -44.03
N ASP A 646 24.64 41.57 -44.41
CA ASP A 646 24.75 41.97 -45.81
C ASP A 646 26.12 41.53 -46.36
N LEU A 647 26.18 40.31 -46.91
CA LEU A 647 27.43 39.71 -47.43
C LEU A 647 28.12 40.62 -48.47
N ILE A 648 27.34 41.34 -49.29
CA ILE A 648 27.82 42.39 -50.20
C ILE A 648 27.54 43.75 -49.55
N SER A 649 28.59 44.33 -48.95
CA SER A 649 28.52 45.62 -48.24
C SER A 649 28.57 46.86 -49.16
N HIS A 650 29.06 46.69 -50.38
CA HIS A 650 29.15 47.76 -51.39
C HIS A 650 29.24 47.14 -52.78
N LEU A 651 28.61 47.79 -53.77
CA LEU A 651 28.70 47.41 -55.18
C LEU A 651 28.95 48.66 -56.02
N ALA A 652 29.97 48.63 -56.87
CA ALA A 652 30.32 49.67 -57.82
C ALA A 652 30.33 49.12 -59.25
N MET A 653 29.92 49.97 -60.20
CA MET A 653 29.94 49.69 -61.64
C MET A 653 30.80 50.78 -62.32
N PRO A 654 32.14 50.75 -62.19
CA PRO A 654 33.02 51.83 -62.67
C PRO A 654 32.97 52.04 -64.19
N GLU A 655 32.69 50.99 -64.98
CA GLU A 655 32.61 51.04 -66.44
C GLU A 655 31.32 50.31 -66.87
N MET A 656 30.46 51.01 -67.62
CA MET A 656 29.16 50.49 -68.06
C MET A 656 28.85 50.94 -69.49
N HIS A 657 28.62 49.98 -70.37
CA HIS A 657 28.28 50.18 -71.78
C HIS A 657 26.86 49.68 -72.04
N ILE A 658 25.91 50.62 -72.16
CA ILE A 658 24.52 50.30 -72.51
C ILE A 658 24.37 50.37 -74.04
N HIS A 659 24.21 49.22 -74.65
CA HIS A 659 23.97 49.06 -76.09
C HIS A 659 22.47 48.91 -76.37
N PHE A 660 21.91 49.93 -77.02
CA PHE A 660 20.53 49.92 -77.50
C PHE A 660 20.50 49.36 -78.93
N ASN A 661 19.64 48.37 -79.17
CA ASN A 661 19.23 47.98 -80.52
C ASN A 661 17.70 48.09 -80.67
N ALA A 662 17.18 47.84 -81.87
CA ALA A 662 15.77 48.06 -82.19
C ALA A 662 14.77 47.15 -81.43
N THR A 663 15.25 46.11 -80.72
CA THR A 663 14.43 45.12 -80.01
C THR A 663 14.91 44.78 -78.59
N ALA A 664 16.08 45.26 -78.15
CA ALA A 664 16.63 44.98 -76.83
C ALA A 664 17.60 46.10 -76.34
N MET A 665 17.69 46.21 -75.00
CA MET A 665 18.77 46.90 -74.30
C MET A 665 19.73 45.83 -73.75
N ILE A 666 21.02 45.92 -74.10
CA ILE A 666 22.07 45.03 -73.58
C ILE A 666 23.02 45.91 -72.74
N MET A 667 23.26 45.54 -71.50
CA MET A 667 24.16 46.26 -70.60
C MET A 667 25.40 45.41 -70.37
N HIS A 668 26.55 45.84 -70.87
CA HIS A 668 27.83 45.26 -70.51
C HIS A 668 28.47 46.11 -69.40
N ALA A 669 28.84 45.52 -68.27
CA ALA A 669 29.37 46.28 -67.14
C ALA A 669 30.56 45.57 -66.48
N ARG A 670 31.54 46.38 -66.10
CA ARG A 670 32.59 45.99 -65.15
C ARG A 670 32.11 46.29 -63.75
N MET A 671 32.20 45.31 -62.87
CA MET A 671 31.62 45.35 -61.53
C MET A 671 32.69 45.09 -60.47
N GLN A 672 32.56 45.78 -59.34
CA GLN A 672 33.42 45.63 -58.17
C GLN A 672 32.54 45.59 -56.91
N ALA A 673 32.47 44.43 -56.27
CA ALA A 673 31.73 44.22 -55.02
C ALA A 673 32.69 44.11 -53.83
N ARG A 674 32.33 44.69 -52.68
CA ARG A 674 33.04 44.45 -51.40
C ARG A 674 32.28 43.42 -50.57
N VAL A 675 32.90 42.26 -50.40
CA VAL A 675 32.35 41.15 -49.63
C VAL A 675 32.91 41.16 -48.21
N ALA A 676 32.04 40.94 -47.22
CA ALA A 676 32.41 40.80 -45.82
C ALA A 676 31.57 39.71 -45.15
N LEU A 677 32.24 38.73 -44.54
CA LEU A 677 31.59 37.72 -43.71
C LEU A 677 31.12 38.31 -42.36
N PRO A 678 30.11 37.69 -41.73
CA PRO A 678 29.70 38.05 -40.37
C PRO A 678 30.87 37.84 -39.38
N SER A 679 30.86 38.59 -38.27
CA SER A 679 31.92 38.57 -37.25
C SER A 679 32.28 37.17 -36.74
N ALA A 680 31.28 36.29 -36.62
CA ALA A 680 31.45 34.88 -36.25
C ALA A 680 32.36 34.07 -37.21
N LEU A 681 32.45 34.48 -38.47
CA LEU A 681 33.24 33.82 -39.53
C LEU A 681 34.42 34.70 -40.01
N ALA A 682 34.67 35.86 -39.38
CA ALA A 682 35.59 36.87 -39.88
C ALA A 682 37.08 36.45 -39.92
N HIS A 683 37.45 35.32 -39.32
CA HIS A 683 38.80 34.76 -39.40
C HIS A 683 38.97 33.68 -40.48
N LEU A 684 37.90 33.30 -41.19
CA LEU A 684 37.99 32.37 -42.30
C LEU A 684 38.73 32.99 -43.50
N PRO A 685 39.63 32.23 -44.17
CA PRO A 685 40.06 32.56 -45.52
C PRO A 685 38.91 32.26 -46.51
N ILE A 686 38.59 33.22 -47.36
CA ILE A 686 37.63 33.06 -48.46
C ILE A 686 38.39 33.12 -49.78
N ASN A 687 37.93 32.38 -50.78
CA ASN A 687 38.25 32.63 -52.18
C ASN A 687 36.98 32.46 -53.03
N ILE A 688 36.41 33.56 -53.52
CA ILE A 688 35.20 33.52 -54.35
C ILE A 688 35.65 33.34 -55.79
N THR A 689 35.50 32.13 -56.33
CA THR A 689 35.96 31.79 -57.68
C THR A 689 34.91 32.06 -58.75
N HIS A 690 33.63 31.97 -58.38
CA HIS A 690 32.48 32.18 -59.27
C HIS A 690 31.36 32.93 -58.53
N LEU A 691 30.50 33.61 -59.29
CA LEU A 691 29.36 34.35 -58.77
C LEU A 691 28.19 34.31 -59.79
N GLU A 692 26.97 34.22 -59.27
CA GLU A 692 25.72 34.52 -59.95
C GLU A 692 24.99 35.59 -59.12
N LEU A 693 24.28 36.52 -59.76
CA LEU A 693 23.48 37.51 -59.04
C LEU A 693 22.12 37.68 -59.71
N SER A 694 21.05 37.52 -58.92
CA SER A 694 19.69 37.92 -59.30
C SER A 694 19.24 39.00 -58.33
N SER A 695 18.83 40.16 -58.86
CA SER A 695 18.51 41.35 -58.06
C SER A 695 17.46 42.23 -58.73
N GLN A 696 17.04 43.30 -58.05
CA GLN A 696 16.17 44.33 -58.59
C GLN A 696 16.93 45.64 -58.69
N LEU A 697 16.94 46.25 -59.88
CA LEU A 697 17.33 47.64 -60.06
C LEU A 697 16.18 48.51 -59.54
N VAL A 698 16.43 49.30 -58.50
CA VAL A 698 15.41 50.11 -57.82
C VAL A 698 15.82 51.58 -57.84
N SER A 699 14.88 52.47 -58.16
CA SER A 699 15.05 53.93 -58.11
C SER A 699 13.85 54.56 -57.40
N ASN A 700 14.09 55.40 -56.39
CA ASN A 700 13.04 56.06 -55.61
C ASN A 700 11.97 55.11 -55.01
N HIS A 701 12.33 53.85 -54.74
CA HIS A 701 11.47 52.72 -54.33
C HIS A 701 10.63 52.06 -55.44
N ASN A 702 10.69 52.53 -56.69
CA ASN A 702 10.13 51.83 -57.85
C ASN A 702 11.14 50.80 -58.38
N VAL A 703 10.67 49.59 -58.69
CA VAL A 703 11.48 48.56 -59.37
C VAL A 703 11.55 48.91 -60.86
N LEU A 704 12.73 49.27 -61.34
CA LEU A 704 12.99 49.64 -62.73
C LEU A 704 13.12 48.41 -63.65
N SER A 705 13.80 47.36 -63.16
CA SER A 705 14.04 46.11 -63.88
C SER A 705 14.60 45.04 -62.94
N HIS A 706 14.47 43.77 -63.30
CA HIS A 706 15.24 42.69 -62.70
C HIS A 706 16.60 42.55 -63.39
N VAL A 707 17.66 42.56 -62.59
CA VAL A 707 19.06 42.40 -63.00
C VAL A 707 19.44 40.95 -62.80
N VAL A 708 19.89 40.28 -63.87
CA VAL A 708 20.50 38.95 -63.77
C VAL A 708 21.92 39.00 -64.33
N ILE A 709 22.85 38.45 -63.55
CA ILE A 709 24.25 38.21 -63.88
C ILE A 709 24.43 36.69 -63.91
N PRO A 710 24.79 36.07 -65.05
CA PRO A 710 24.91 34.63 -65.16
C PRO A 710 26.02 34.09 -64.25
N PHE A 711 25.94 32.81 -63.87
CA PHE A 711 27.01 32.15 -63.13
C PHE A 711 28.32 32.16 -63.92
N GLN A 712 29.29 32.94 -63.47
CA GLN A 712 30.57 33.16 -64.16
C GLN A 712 31.75 33.22 -63.19
N ALA A 713 32.96 33.02 -63.71
CA ALA A 713 34.19 33.19 -62.95
C ALA A 713 34.44 34.66 -62.59
N VAL A 714 35.08 34.90 -61.44
CA VAL A 714 35.38 36.25 -60.92
C VAL A 714 36.79 36.34 -60.34
N GLU A 715 37.36 37.53 -60.30
CA GLU A 715 38.63 37.82 -59.63
C GLU A 715 38.38 38.25 -58.18
N TYR A 716 38.80 37.42 -57.22
CA TYR A 716 38.71 37.76 -55.78
C TYR A 716 40.06 38.23 -55.25
N SER A 717 40.11 39.47 -54.76
CA SER A 717 41.25 40.04 -54.05
C SER A 717 40.94 40.16 -52.55
N PRO A 718 41.62 39.42 -51.65
CA PRO A 718 41.40 39.54 -50.21
C PRO A 718 41.89 40.90 -49.69
N THR A 719 41.09 41.55 -48.86
CA THR A 719 41.42 42.83 -48.19
C THR A 719 41.69 42.66 -46.69
N GLY A 720 41.38 41.48 -46.15
CA GLY A 720 41.66 41.04 -44.78
C GLY A 720 41.24 39.59 -44.59
N PHE A 721 41.19 39.13 -43.34
CA PHE A 721 40.44 37.90 -43.04
C PHE A 721 38.93 38.18 -43.19
N GLY A 722 38.17 37.19 -43.67
CA GLY A 722 36.73 37.30 -43.88
C GLY A 722 36.27 38.41 -44.84
N THR A 723 37.17 39.12 -45.53
CA THR A 723 36.86 40.33 -46.31
C THR A 723 37.68 40.41 -47.60
N GLY A 724 37.05 40.87 -48.67
CA GLY A 724 37.70 41.04 -49.97
C GLY A 724 36.88 41.84 -50.97
N SER A 725 37.48 42.11 -52.12
CA SER A 725 36.80 42.67 -53.28
C SER A 725 36.70 41.64 -54.40
N VAL A 726 35.49 41.43 -54.91
CA VAL A 726 35.19 40.63 -56.10
C VAL A 726 35.10 41.56 -57.30
N ALA A 727 35.86 41.29 -58.37
CA ALA A 727 35.83 42.03 -59.62
C ALA A 727 35.51 41.12 -60.81
N PHE A 728 34.70 41.60 -61.75
CA PHE A 728 34.38 40.88 -62.99
C PHE A 728 33.79 41.81 -64.06
N GLU A 729 33.72 41.32 -65.30
CA GLU A 729 33.02 41.94 -66.43
C GLU A 729 31.89 41.00 -66.86
N SER A 730 30.69 41.52 -67.15
CA SER A 730 29.52 40.69 -67.47
C SER A 730 28.52 41.39 -68.39
N ASP A 731 27.83 40.58 -69.20
CA ASP A 731 26.62 40.96 -69.92
C ASP A 731 25.42 40.83 -68.97
N ILE A 732 24.96 41.95 -68.43
CA ILE A 732 23.79 42.04 -67.56
C ILE A 732 22.52 41.94 -68.42
N SER A 733 21.69 40.93 -68.15
CA SER A 733 20.35 40.86 -68.72
C SER A 733 19.34 41.61 -67.85
N LEU A 734 18.61 42.53 -68.47
CA LEU A 734 17.55 43.32 -67.85
C LEU A 734 16.19 42.77 -68.26
N HIS A 735 15.39 42.38 -67.27
CA HIS A 735 14.06 41.79 -67.46
C HIS A 735 12.97 42.65 -66.82
N ALA A 736 11.75 42.60 -67.38
CA ALA A 736 10.61 43.43 -66.96
C ALA A 736 10.97 44.93 -66.78
N ILE A 737 11.59 45.49 -67.82
CA ILE A 737 12.05 46.89 -67.90
C ILE A 737 10.83 47.84 -67.90
N ASP A 738 10.70 48.72 -66.89
CA ASP A 738 9.84 49.89 -67.03
C ASP A 738 10.54 50.94 -67.89
N VAL A 739 10.11 51.02 -69.15
CA VAL A 739 10.71 51.89 -70.16
C VAL A 739 10.48 53.38 -69.84
N TYR A 740 9.40 53.75 -69.14
CA TYR A 740 9.12 55.14 -68.79
C TYR A 740 9.97 55.60 -67.61
N ASP A 741 10.00 54.85 -66.51
CA ASP A 741 10.77 55.22 -65.33
C ASP A 741 12.29 55.11 -65.56
N ILE A 742 12.76 54.17 -66.39
CA ILE A 742 14.17 54.13 -66.82
C ILE A 742 14.51 55.32 -67.73
N ALA A 743 13.66 55.68 -68.70
CA ALA A 743 13.91 56.86 -69.54
C ALA A 743 13.94 58.16 -68.71
N PHE A 744 13.04 58.29 -67.73
CA PHE A 744 13.04 59.43 -66.79
C PHE A 744 14.30 59.46 -65.92
N THR A 745 14.73 58.31 -65.38
CA THR A 745 15.95 58.19 -64.57
C THR A 745 17.22 58.51 -65.38
N CYS A 746 17.35 57.98 -66.60
CA CYS A 746 18.47 58.28 -67.50
C CYS A 746 18.49 59.76 -67.93
N GLY A 747 17.32 60.38 -68.14
CA GLY A 747 17.20 61.80 -68.44
C GLY A 747 17.79 62.71 -67.34
N TYR A 748 17.61 62.33 -66.07
CA TYR A 748 18.24 63.01 -64.94
C TYR A 748 19.77 62.87 -64.92
N VAL A 749 20.29 61.65 -65.17
CA VAL A 749 21.75 61.41 -65.19
C VAL A 749 22.44 62.24 -66.27
N LEU A 750 21.84 62.33 -67.46
CA LEU A 750 22.39 63.10 -68.58
C LEU A 750 22.41 64.62 -68.33
N GLN A 751 21.49 65.16 -67.52
CA GLN A 751 21.46 66.60 -67.19
C GLN A 751 22.63 67.07 -66.29
N PHE A 752 23.29 66.17 -65.55
CA PHE A 752 24.44 66.53 -64.71
C PHE A 752 25.80 66.34 -65.39
N GLY A 753 25.85 65.69 -66.57
CA GLY A 753 27.10 65.44 -67.30
C GLY A 753 27.62 66.62 -68.13
N HIS A 754 26.74 67.48 -68.63
CA HIS A 754 27.10 68.66 -69.42
C HIS A 754 26.20 69.86 -69.11
N GLY A 755 26.80 70.94 -68.59
CA GLY A 755 26.08 72.19 -68.36
C GLY A 755 25.90 73.02 -69.63
N LEU A 756 24.71 72.93 -70.25
CA LEU A 756 24.10 73.94 -71.14
C LEU A 756 22.55 73.75 -71.07
N PRO A 757 21.74 74.81 -71.23
CA PRO A 757 20.32 74.78 -70.86
C PRO A 757 19.40 74.15 -71.91
N MET A 758 18.19 73.74 -71.47
CA MET A 758 17.12 73.22 -72.32
C MET A 758 16.68 74.23 -73.39
N VAL A 759 16.32 73.72 -74.58
CA VAL A 759 15.38 74.35 -75.51
C VAL A 759 14.43 73.28 -76.02
N THR A 760 13.16 73.38 -75.63
CA THR A 760 11.99 72.69 -76.22
C THR A 760 11.56 73.42 -77.50
N PRO A 761 10.85 72.80 -78.47
CA PRO A 761 9.75 71.82 -78.33
C PRO A 761 10.17 70.35 -78.44
#